data_AF-A0AAD2Z525-F1
#
_entry.id   AF-A0AAD2Z525-F1
#
_cell.length_a   1.000
_cell.length_b   1.000
_cell.length_c   1.000
_cell.angle_alpha   90.00
_cell.angle_beta   90.00
_cell.angle_gamma   90.00
#
_symmetry.space_group_name_H-M   'P 1'
#
loop_
_entity.id
_entity.type
_entity.pdbx_description
1 polymer ?
#
loop_
_entity_poly.entity_id
_entity_poly.type
_entity_poly.pdbx_seq_one_letter_code
_entity_poly.pdbx_strand_id
1 'polypeptide(L)'
;MIYKFLFIVLFLIISTIDVFAEQPKVCFFADEGYQGKSFCASQGQAVSDLRSEWNDRISSIYIPPGMIVTVFKDIYFSGENLTFKESIDLEFSRRWANLNDAISSFKVRSAACFYDFDNFTGDSICISGNERIDLYNETYGRRSHILNPLNDKISSILLPKDTQAIIYENDGYGGVYFTLTESHSESNLENIGMNNNITSMRVSQFEHFLCDKYCVIKDSMLVPVQYAFGNYWDDKRIGSKQVLISFYITNKDNHSIGVSGGGIFKIKGKEILFVHEHSNKSAVFELSGHGNTLSLLSKFSGGYFEFQLVESSGDQVINIYPVLGYLFDVDDTNVRFFINNENSKQPVIIDKIVLTVEKEHHRIERSFIGKVICWLDPLLNLYNYIIQGGCNQVDHFITDARDFFSSASNKVLQVSGTSKPLPKIKDNESFAFEKMMLDLSSDPKGILTHINSDMNGKSLTLPATALACHVSMKDQILPHLRSRRQAIPPCITWTLNILTDFTLLFGSSISTWNAENFGRVISRIVNSGDTGYAVSDPVIDQRLVENVRTFVAENIDNVTRLKTAFDFSQLSYSDYLRHNEPESNALSPQAVQLLPQGRYELALQNFQFVETVPRRQHHGEWVEHPELHFDIEIISGETATTQTARQNVLPVVEDWRKRYHQASQSLYITANAETISNPNMHHGMNDVISAASLVSDVAQSWLRTPREDYIYVIVRLSGEVVSIAMAVDINEFDVGVAGSLTRPDDVLHSTANGVIRGAGTAAMRALAEHVAKKGKRALVSDVISQPSAIVKKKVGFQYINEL
;
A
#
# COMPACT_ATOMS: atom_id res chain seq x y z
N MET A 1 -52.42 -43.03 -46.46
CA MET A 1 -52.15 -42.25 -45.24
C MET A 1 -51.20 -43.02 -44.30
N ILE A 2 -50.09 -43.56 -44.84
CA ILE A 2 -49.06 -44.32 -44.08
C ILE A 2 -47.64 -43.91 -44.54
N TYR A 3 -47.47 -43.42 -45.77
CA TYR A 3 -46.17 -42.98 -46.30
C TYR A 3 -45.72 -41.56 -45.90
N LYS A 4 -46.57 -40.71 -45.31
CA LYS A 4 -46.17 -39.36 -44.84
C LYS A 4 -45.72 -39.31 -43.39
N PHE A 5 -46.01 -40.33 -42.58
CA PHE A 5 -45.62 -40.37 -41.17
C PHE A 5 -44.21 -40.94 -40.97
N LEU A 6 -43.77 -41.84 -41.85
CA LEU A 6 -42.43 -42.44 -41.77
C LEU A 6 -41.30 -41.45 -42.12
N PHE A 7 -41.57 -40.45 -42.98
CA PHE A 7 -40.57 -39.47 -43.40
C PHE A 7 -40.32 -38.36 -42.34
N ILE A 8 -41.32 -38.08 -41.49
CA ILE A 8 -41.21 -37.06 -40.43
C ILE A 8 -40.54 -37.64 -39.17
N VAL A 9 -40.72 -38.93 -38.88
CA VAL A 9 -40.04 -39.60 -37.77
C VAL A 9 -38.57 -39.90 -38.08
N LEU A 10 -38.21 -40.13 -39.36
CA LEU A 10 -36.81 -40.30 -39.76
C LEU A 10 -36.02 -38.97 -39.77
N PHE A 11 -36.69 -37.83 -39.96
CA PHE A 11 -36.05 -36.49 -39.89
C PHE A 11 -35.94 -35.95 -38.46
N LEU A 12 -36.75 -36.45 -37.51
CA LEU A 12 -36.71 -36.07 -36.10
C LEU A 12 -35.71 -36.88 -35.25
N ILE A 13 -35.22 -38.02 -35.75
CA ILE A 13 -34.20 -38.83 -35.06
C ILE A 13 -32.76 -38.40 -35.44
N ILE A 14 -32.56 -37.61 -36.49
CA ILE A 14 -31.21 -37.18 -36.94
C ILE A 14 -30.77 -35.83 -36.34
N SER A 15 -31.64 -35.08 -35.66
CA SER A 15 -31.33 -33.72 -35.19
C SER A 15 -31.15 -33.56 -33.66
N THR A 16 -30.88 -34.65 -32.93
CA THR A 16 -30.50 -34.59 -31.50
C THR A 16 -29.13 -35.21 -31.25
N ILE A 17 -28.19 -34.97 -32.17
CA ILE A 17 -26.78 -35.01 -31.81
C ILE A 17 -26.45 -33.56 -31.46
N ASP A 18 -26.60 -33.20 -30.19
CA ASP A 18 -25.71 -32.18 -29.64
C ASP A 18 -24.31 -32.74 -29.87
N VAL A 19 -23.68 -32.36 -30.98
CA VAL A 19 -22.26 -32.59 -31.23
C VAL A 19 -21.54 -31.65 -30.27
N PHE A 20 -21.56 -32.00 -28.98
CA PHE A 20 -20.53 -31.54 -28.08
C PHE A 20 -19.24 -32.03 -28.70
N ALA A 21 -18.36 -31.11 -29.07
CA ALA A 21 -17.00 -31.50 -29.41
C ALA A 21 -16.45 -32.31 -28.24
N GLU A 22 -16.16 -33.57 -28.49
CA GLU A 22 -15.59 -34.42 -27.48
C GLU A 22 -14.15 -33.93 -27.28
N GLN A 23 -13.86 -33.35 -26.11
CA GLN A 23 -12.51 -32.89 -25.77
C GLN A 23 -11.49 -33.99 -26.10
N PRO A 24 -10.32 -33.67 -26.69
CA PRO A 24 -9.29 -34.67 -26.97
C PRO A 24 -8.99 -35.52 -25.73
N LYS A 25 -9.14 -36.84 -25.83
CA LYS A 25 -8.89 -37.79 -24.74
C LYS A 25 -7.78 -38.76 -25.11
N VAL A 26 -6.97 -39.14 -24.12
CA VAL A 26 -6.05 -40.26 -24.25
C VAL A 26 -6.85 -41.54 -24.07
N CYS A 27 -6.84 -42.42 -25.06
CA CYS A 27 -7.61 -43.67 -25.03
C CYS A 27 -6.69 -44.87 -24.92
N PHE A 28 -6.99 -45.74 -23.96
CA PHE A 28 -6.27 -46.98 -23.68
C PHE A 28 -7.09 -48.14 -24.21
N PHE A 29 -6.41 -49.08 -24.86
CA PHE A 29 -7.02 -50.20 -25.58
C PHE A 29 -6.45 -51.51 -25.06
N ALA A 30 -7.33 -52.51 -24.97
CA ALA A 30 -6.95 -53.84 -24.51
C ALA A 30 -6.10 -54.58 -25.56
N ASP A 31 -6.33 -54.30 -26.84
CA ASP A 31 -5.67 -54.98 -27.96
C ASP A 31 -4.73 -54.01 -28.71
N GLU A 32 -3.84 -54.55 -29.54
CA GLU A 32 -2.96 -53.80 -30.42
C GLU A 32 -3.72 -53.00 -31.50
N GLY A 33 -3.05 -52.04 -32.13
CA GLY A 33 -3.61 -51.25 -33.23
C GLY A 33 -4.80 -50.36 -32.85
N TYR A 34 -4.95 -50.01 -31.56
CA TYR A 34 -6.02 -49.17 -31.01
C TYR A 34 -7.42 -49.81 -31.17
N GLN A 35 -7.52 -51.11 -30.90
CA GLN A 35 -8.75 -51.90 -31.07
C GLN A 35 -9.21 -52.54 -29.75
N GLY A 36 -10.36 -53.21 -29.80
CA GLY A 36 -10.90 -53.94 -28.65
C GLY A 36 -11.67 -53.07 -27.67
N LYS A 37 -11.79 -53.55 -26.42
CA LYS A 37 -12.35 -52.75 -25.32
C LYS A 37 -11.45 -51.52 -25.14
N SER A 38 -12.05 -50.36 -24.89
CA SER A 38 -11.31 -49.12 -24.65
C SER A 38 -11.91 -48.32 -23.48
N PHE A 39 -11.08 -47.48 -22.88
CA PHE A 39 -11.52 -46.39 -22.02
C PHE A 39 -10.63 -45.17 -22.28
N CYS A 40 -11.18 -43.98 -22.07
CA CYS A 40 -10.44 -42.74 -22.31
C CYS A 40 -10.34 -41.89 -21.05
N ALA A 41 -9.24 -41.17 -20.95
CA ALA A 41 -8.94 -40.26 -19.86
C ALA A 41 -8.75 -38.84 -20.40
N SER A 42 -9.35 -37.87 -19.72
CA SER A 42 -9.20 -36.45 -20.05
C SER A 42 -7.87 -35.90 -19.54
N GLN A 43 -7.50 -34.72 -20.03
CA GLN A 43 -6.34 -33.98 -19.52
C GLN A 43 -6.40 -33.83 -17.98
N GLY A 44 -5.23 -33.92 -17.33
CA GLY A 44 -5.11 -33.82 -15.86
C GLY A 44 -5.61 -35.04 -15.07
N GLN A 45 -6.22 -36.04 -15.70
CA GLN A 45 -6.72 -37.23 -15.00
C GLN A 45 -5.56 -38.13 -14.55
N ALA A 46 -5.58 -38.51 -13.28
CA ALA A 46 -4.64 -39.45 -12.67
C ALA A 46 -5.40 -40.61 -12.04
N VAL A 47 -5.09 -41.84 -12.43
CA VAL A 47 -5.70 -43.06 -11.89
C VAL A 47 -4.60 -43.85 -11.20
N SER A 48 -4.64 -43.87 -9.87
CA SER A 48 -3.63 -44.53 -9.03
C SER A 48 -3.80 -46.04 -8.97
N ASP A 49 -4.97 -46.56 -9.27
CA ASP A 49 -5.26 -48.00 -9.23
C ASP A 49 -6.31 -48.29 -10.31
N LEU A 50 -5.88 -49.00 -11.36
CA LEU A 50 -6.78 -49.39 -12.43
C LEU A 50 -7.77 -50.42 -11.93
N ARG A 51 -9.02 -50.33 -12.40
CA ARG A 51 -10.03 -51.35 -12.10
C ARG A 51 -9.52 -52.72 -12.56
N SER A 52 -9.89 -53.77 -11.84
CA SER A 52 -9.46 -55.15 -12.12
C SER A 52 -9.69 -55.62 -13.56
N GLU A 53 -10.68 -55.05 -14.25
CA GLU A 53 -10.96 -55.31 -15.66
C GLU A 53 -9.92 -54.73 -16.65
N TRP A 54 -9.06 -53.83 -16.20
CA TRP A 54 -8.08 -53.05 -16.97
C TRP A 54 -6.64 -53.18 -16.47
N ASN A 55 -6.44 -53.49 -15.19
CA ASN A 55 -5.12 -53.67 -14.60
C ASN A 55 -4.36 -54.77 -15.35
N ASP A 56 -3.15 -54.46 -15.84
CA ASP A 56 -2.29 -55.40 -16.58
C ASP A 56 -2.93 -55.94 -17.87
N ARG A 57 -3.71 -55.10 -18.58
CA ARG A 57 -4.41 -55.49 -19.81
C ARG A 57 -4.38 -54.45 -20.93
N ILE A 58 -3.48 -53.47 -20.85
CA ILE A 58 -3.38 -52.38 -21.84
C ILE A 58 -2.26 -52.72 -22.82
N SER A 59 -2.60 -52.73 -24.12
CA SER A 59 -1.67 -53.11 -25.20
C SER A 59 -1.40 -51.97 -26.19
N SER A 60 -2.33 -51.02 -26.34
CA SER A 60 -2.09 -49.82 -27.14
C SER A 60 -2.72 -48.56 -26.55
N ILE A 61 -2.13 -47.41 -26.84
CA ILE A 61 -2.53 -46.12 -26.27
C ILE A 61 -2.59 -45.08 -27.39
N TYR A 62 -3.80 -44.59 -27.68
CA TYR A 62 -4.01 -43.46 -28.57
C TYR A 62 -3.84 -42.15 -27.79
N ILE A 63 -2.91 -41.32 -28.25
CA ILE A 63 -2.56 -40.04 -27.65
C ILE A 63 -2.75 -38.96 -28.72
N PRO A 64 -3.73 -38.04 -28.53
CA PRO A 64 -3.92 -36.90 -29.42
C PRO A 64 -2.65 -36.03 -29.51
N PRO A 65 -2.36 -35.40 -30.68
CA PRO A 65 -1.24 -34.50 -30.81
C PRO A 65 -1.23 -33.40 -29.72
N GLY A 66 -0.07 -33.16 -29.10
CA GLY A 66 0.09 -32.20 -28.01
C GLY A 66 -0.24 -32.74 -26.61
N MET A 67 -0.88 -33.92 -26.50
CA MET A 67 -1.14 -34.56 -25.21
C MET A 67 0.01 -35.45 -24.74
N ILE A 68 0.16 -35.58 -23.42
CA ILE A 68 1.20 -36.39 -22.80
C ILE A 68 0.61 -37.26 -21.70
N VAL A 69 0.97 -38.55 -21.71
CA VAL A 69 0.59 -39.51 -20.68
C VAL A 69 1.82 -40.18 -20.10
N THR A 70 1.83 -40.38 -18.80
CA THR A 70 2.82 -41.22 -18.10
C THR A 70 2.10 -42.44 -17.54
N VAL A 71 2.57 -43.63 -17.88
CA VAL A 71 2.04 -44.90 -17.39
C VAL A 71 3.04 -45.56 -16.44
N PHE A 72 2.52 -46.34 -15.51
CA PHE A 72 3.27 -46.97 -14.43
C PHE A 72 2.91 -48.45 -14.36
N LYS A 73 3.93 -49.27 -14.14
CA LYS A 73 3.77 -50.72 -14.04
C LYS A 73 2.96 -51.13 -12.81
N ASP A 74 3.18 -50.43 -11.70
CA ASP A 74 2.52 -50.75 -10.43
C ASP A 74 1.44 -49.70 -10.07
N ILE A 75 0.59 -50.04 -9.10
CA ILE A 75 -0.37 -49.11 -8.51
C ILE A 75 0.33 -47.96 -7.77
N TYR A 76 -0.44 -46.93 -7.40
CA TYR A 76 -0.01 -45.71 -6.73
C TYR A 76 1.12 -44.95 -7.44
N PHE A 77 1.17 -45.02 -8.78
CA PHE A 77 2.17 -44.35 -9.61
C PHE A 77 3.60 -44.78 -9.27
N SER A 78 3.78 -46.05 -8.97
CA SER A 78 5.06 -46.63 -8.55
C SER A 78 5.61 -47.62 -9.59
N GLY A 79 6.80 -48.15 -9.32
CA GLY A 79 7.48 -49.06 -10.24
C GLY A 79 8.07 -48.37 -11.48
N GLU A 80 8.33 -49.17 -12.51
CA GLU A 80 8.82 -48.69 -13.80
C GLU A 80 7.76 -47.80 -14.47
N ASN A 81 8.19 -46.67 -15.05
CA ASN A 81 7.30 -45.72 -15.70
C ASN A 81 7.88 -45.18 -17.01
N LEU A 82 6.99 -44.84 -17.93
CA LEU A 82 7.34 -44.22 -19.21
C LEU A 82 6.33 -43.13 -19.57
N THR A 83 6.86 -42.08 -20.19
CA THR A 83 6.07 -40.94 -20.68
C THR A 83 6.01 -40.98 -22.20
N PHE A 84 4.79 -40.94 -22.74
CA PHE A 84 4.49 -40.95 -24.17
C PHE A 84 3.91 -39.60 -24.62
N LYS A 85 4.41 -39.10 -25.76
CA LYS A 85 3.94 -37.87 -26.42
C LYS A 85 3.20 -38.12 -27.74
N GLU A 86 3.26 -39.34 -28.24
CA GLU A 86 2.65 -39.78 -29.49
C GLU A 86 2.00 -41.14 -29.24
N SER A 87 0.96 -41.45 -30.02
CA SER A 87 0.25 -42.73 -29.93
C SER A 87 1.21 -43.90 -30.09
N ILE A 88 1.02 -44.94 -29.29
CA ILE A 88 1.94 -46.07 -29.21
C ILE A 88 1.21 -47.41 -29.17
N ASP A 89 1.79 -48.36 -29.87
CA ASP A 89 1.51 -49.78 -29.76
C ASP A 89 2.64 -50.42 -28.94
N LEU A 90 2.31 -50.97 -27.77
CA LEU A 90 3.29 -51.40 -26.78
C LEU A 90 3.98 -52.70 -27.21
N GLU A 91 3.24 -53.62 -27.84
CA GLU A 91 3.76 -54.90 -28.33
C GLU A 91 4.82 -54.70 -29.43
N PHE A 92 4.55 -53.83 -30.40
CA PHE A 92 5.47 -53.57 -31.51
C PHE A 92 6.62 -52.62 -31.15
N SER A 93 6.63 -52.06 -29.93
CA SER A 93 7.72 -51.23 -29.45
C SER A 93 8.88 -52.08 -28.90
N ARG A 94 9.98 -52.15 -29.66
CA ARG A 94 11.23 -52.82 -29.22
C ARG A 94 11.78 -52.30 -27.89
N ARG A 95 11.42 -51.08 -27.50
CA ARG A 95 11.91 -50.41 -26.29
C ARG A 95 10.96 -50.56 -25.11
N TRP A 96 9.67 -50.84 -25.34
CA TRP A 96 8.61 -50.67 -24.34
C TRP A 96 7.66 -51.87 -24.22
N ALA A 97 7.99 -53.00 -24.86
CA ALA A 97 7.22 -54.25 -24.78
C ALA A 97 7.03 -54.78 -23.34
N ASN A 98 7.89 -54.38 -22.40
CA ASN A 98 7.77 -54.72 -20.98
C ASN A 98 6.60 -54.04 -20.25
N LEU A 99 5.98 -53.04 -20.87
CA LEU A 99 4.75 -52.40 -20.37
C LEU A 99 3.47 -52.97 -21.00
N ASN A 100 3.58 -53.81 -22.03
CA ASN A 100 2.41 -54.47 -22.62
C ASN A 100 1.76 -55.38 -21.57
N ASP A 101 0.45 -55.25 -21.36
CA ASP A 101 -0.29 -56.00 -20.33
C ASP A 101 0.34 -55.91 -18.94
N ALA A 102 0.95 -54.78 -18.61
CA ALA A 102 1.62 -54.58 -17.32
C ALA A 102 1.36 -53.20 -16.71
N ILE A 103 0.47 -52.39 -17.28
CA ILE A 103 0.14 -51.06 -16.76
C ILE A 103 -0.92 -51.21 -15.66
N SER A 104 -0.63 -50.68 -14.47
CA SER A 104 -1.53 -50.69 -13.31
C SER A 104 -1.95 -49.29 -12.85
N SER A 105 -1.25 -48.23 -13.25
CA SER A 105 -1.67 -46.84 -12.99
C SER A 105 -1.16 -45.85 -14.05
N PHE A 106 -1.79 -44.68 -14.17
CA PHE A 106 -1.39 -43.67 -15.15
C PHE A 106 -1.70 -42.22 -14.73
N LYS A 107 -0.99 -41.26 -15.33
CA LYS A 107 -1.24 -39.82 -15.24
C LYS A 107 -1.27 -39.18 -16.63
N VAL A 108 -2.40 -38.59 -17.01
CA VAL A 108 -2.47 -37.69 -18.15
C VAL A 108 -2.07 -36.29 -17.68
N ARG A 109 -1.12 -35.66 -18.37
CA ARG A 109 -0.66 -34.31 -18.02
C ARG A 109 -1.78 -33.30 -18.25
N SER A 110 -1.87 -32.26 -17.41
CA SER A 110 -2.80 -31.15 -17.65
C SER A 110 -2.45 -30.43 -18.95
N ALA A 111 -3.47 -30.05 -19.70
CA ALA A 111 -3.32 -29.47 -21.03
C ALA A 111 -4.28 -28.31 -21.25
N ALA A 112 -3.80 -27.25 -21.90
CA ALA A 112 -4.64 -26.15 -22.39
C ALA A 112 -5.28 -26.57 -23.71
N CYS A 113 -6.59 -26.43 -23.85
CA CYS A 113 -7.31 -26.81 -25.06
C CYS A 113 -7.85 -25.57 -25.78
N PHE A 114 -7.57 -25.46 -27.07
CA PHE A 114 -7.91 -24.34 -27.94
C PHE A 114 -8.95 -24.80 -28.95
N TYR A 115 -10.05 -24.06 -29.09
CA TYR A 115 -11.24 -24.44 -29.84
C TYR A 115 -11.57 -23.40 -30.91
N ASP A 116 -12.10 -23.82 -32.05
CA ASP A 116 -12.50 -22.91 -33.13
C ASP A 116 -13.86 -22.21 -32.91
N PHE A 117 -14.72 -22.76 -32.06
CA PHE A 117 -15.97 -22.12 -31.64
C PHE A 117 -15.97 -21.73 -30.16
N ASP A 118 -16.93 -20.89 -29.77
CA ASP A 118 -17.13 -20.49 -28.39
C ASP A 118 -17.64 -21.66 -27.51
N ASN A 119 -17.67 -21.44 -26.19
CA ASN A 119 -18.11 -22.41 -25.18
C ASN A 119 -17.33 -23.73 -25.20
N PHE A 120 -16.07 -23.70 -25.68
CA PHE A 120 -15.18 -24.85 -25.75
C PHE A 120 -15.76 -25.98 -26.63
N THR A 121 -16.31 -25.59 -27.79
CA THR A 121 -16.91 -26.50 -28.77
C THR A 121 -16.23 -26.40 -30.14
N GLY A 122 -16.54 -27.33 -31.05
CA GLY A 122 -15.93 -27.41 -32.38
C GLY A 122 -14.59 -28.17 -32.44
N ASP A 123 -13.82 -27.95 -33.50
CA ASP A 123 -12.51 -28.56 -33.64
C ASP A 123 -11.56 -28.01 -32.57
N SER A 124 -10.67 -28.86 -32.05
CA SER A 124 -9.77 -28.45 -30.96
C SER A 124 -8.41 -29.11 -30.97
N ILE A 125 -7.47 -28.46 -30.29
CA ILE A 125 -6.14 -28.98 -30.00
C ILE A 125 -5.81 -28.76 -28.52
N CYS A 126 -5.29 -29.79 -27.85
CA CYS A 126 -4.87 -29.70 -26.46
C CYS A 126 -3.35 -29.83 -26.36
N ILE A 127 -2.72 -28.88 -25.67
CA ILE A 127 -1.27 -28.78 -25.51
C ILE A 127 -0.94 -28.98 -24.04
N SER A 128 -0.21 -30.05 -23.75
CA SER A 128 0.20 -30.40 -22.39
C SER A 128 1.23 -29.41 -21.83
N GLY A 129 1.28 -29.35 -20.51
CA GLY A 129 2.30 -28.60 -19.78
C GLY A 129 3.71 -28.80 -20.29
N ASN A 130 4.41 -27.68 -20.48
CA ASN A 130 5.78 -27.54 -20.98
C ASN A 130 5.96 -27.90 -22.47
N GLU A 131 4.88 -27.93 -23.24
CA GLU A 131 4.90 -28.05 -24.70
C GLU A 131 4.50 -26.73 -25.39
N ARG A 132 4.67 -26.68 -26.70
CA ARG A 132 4.38 -25.52 -27.54
C ARG A 132 3.94 -25.99 -28.92
N ILE A 133 3.21 -25.14 -29.64
CA ILE A 133 2.88 -25.39 -31.04
C ILE A 133 2.89 -24.10 -31.86
N ASP A 134 3.30 -24.23 -33.12
CA ASP A 134 3.11 -23.23 -34.17
C ASP A 134 2.13 -23.80 -35.21
N LEU A 135 0.92 -23.23 -35.31
CA LEU A 135 -0.15 -23.77 -36.15
C LEU A 135 0.15 -23.64 -37.66
N TYR A 136 1.06 -22.74 -38.02
CA TYR A 136 1.48 -22.52 -39.39
C TYR A 136 2.60 -23.48 -39.80
N ASN A 137 3.64 -23.59 -38.96
CA ASN A 137 4.88 -24.31 -39.29
C ASN A 137 4.90 -25.76 -38.82
N GLU A 138 4.22 -26.10 -37.72
CA GLU A 138 4.23 -27.44 -37.14
C GLU A 138 2.99 -28.22 -37.64
N THR A 139 3.24 -29.15 -38.57
CA THR A 139 2.20 -29.85 -39.33
C THR A 139 1.43 -30.86 -38.49
N TYR A 140 0.11 -30.91 -38.71
CA TYR A 140 -0.80 -31.88 -38.09
C TYR A 140 -0.65 -33.27 -38.76
N GLY A 141 0.02 -34.20 -38.07
CA GLY A 141 0.23 -35.55 -38.58
C GLY A 141 1.16 -35.61 -39.81
N ARG A 142 1.52 -36.82 -40.25
CA ARG A 142 2.58 -37.12 -41.26
C ARG A 142 2.34 -36.58 -42.70
N ARG A 143 1.68 -35.44 -42.91
CA ARG A 143 1.46 -34.83 -44.23
C ARG A 143 1.95 -33.38 -44.27
N SER A 144 3.13 -33.20 -44.86
CA SER A 144 3.95 -31.98 -44.94
C SER A 144 3.34 -30.74 -45.65
N HIS A 145 2.04 -30.70 -45.96
CA HIS A 145 1.46 -29.65 -46.84
C HIS A 145 0.07 -29.13 -46.42
N ILE A 146 -0.45 -29.48 -45.25
CA ILE A 146 -1.77 -29.02 -44.80
C ILE A 146 -1.59 -28.09 -43.60
N LEU A 147 -1.97 -26.82 -43.77
CA LEU A 147 -2.07 -25.82 -42.69
C LEU A 147 -3.01 -26.34 -41.61
N ASN A 148 -2.65 -26.17 -40.34
CA ASN A 148 -3.51 -26.56 -39.25
C ASN A 148 -4.85 -25.79 -39.37
N PRO A 149 -6.01 -26.47 -39.42
CA PRO A 149 -7.29 -25.82 -39.65
C PRO A 149 -7.68 -24.79 -38.58
N LEU A 150 -7.04 -24.85 -37.40
CA LEU A 150 -7.22 -23.93 -36.27
C LEU A 150 -6.41 -22.63 -36.38
N ASN A 151 -5.49 -22.52 -37.34
CA ASN A 151 -4.69 -21.30 -37.51
C ASN A 151 -5.61 -20.10 -37.77
N ASP A 152 -5.52 -19.06 -36.94
CA ASP A 152 -6.37 -17.87 -36.99
C ASP A 152 -7.87 -18.18 -36.90
N LYS A 153 -8.22 -19.27 -36.21
CA LYS A 153 -9.62 -19.66 -35.98
C LYS A 153 -9.97 -19.92 -34.53
N ILE A 154 -9.01 -19.81 -33.61
CA ILE A 154 -9.27 -20.07 -32.19
C ILE A 154 -10.21 -19.00 -31.64
N SER A 155 -11.35 -19.44 -31.13
CA SER A 155 -12.40 -18.61 -30.54
C SER A 155 -12.63 -18.91 -29.06
N SER A 156 -12.20 -20.04 -28.51
CA SER A 156 -12.21 -20.24 -27.04
C SER A 156 -11.08 -21.12 -26.54
N ILE A 157 -10.69 -20.92 -25.27
CA ILE A 157 -9.54 -21.57 -24.65
C ILE A 157 -9.92 -22.08 -23.27
N LEU A 158 -9.84 -23.40 -23.07
CA LEU A 158 -10.02 -24.04 -21.77
C LEU A 158 -8.65 -24.24 -21.11
N LEU A 159 -8.46 -23.63 -19.94
CA LEU A 159 -7.19 -23.67 -19.22
C LEU A 159 -7.35 -24.24 -17.80
N PRO A 160 -6.74 -25.41 -17.51
CA PRO A 160 -6.66 -25.96 -16.15
C PRO A 160 -5.99 -25.01 -15.15
N LYS A 161 -6.35 -25.11 -13.86
CA LYS A 161 -5.83 -24.25 -12.78
C LYS A 161 -4.32 -24.33 -12.59
N ASP A 162 -3.71 -25.46 -12.92
CA ASP A 162 -2.28 -25.73 -12.84
C ASP A 162 -1.57 -25.53 -14.18
N THR A 163 -2.18 -24.78 -15.11
CA THR A 163 -1.59 -24.45 -16.42
C THR A 163 -1.62 -22.95 -16.70
N GLN A 164 -0.63 -22.50 -17.47
CA GLN A 164 -0.54 -21.15 -18.02
C GLN A 164 -0.30 -21.26 -19.53
N ALA A 165 -0.96 -20.42 -20.32
CA ALA A 165 -0.76 -20.37 -21.77
C ALA A 165 -0.26 -18.98 -22.20
N ILE A 166 0.75 -18.92 -23.05
CA ILE A 166 1.13 -17.70 -23.77
C ILE A 166 0.66 -17.87 -25.21
N ILE A 167 -0.20 -16.96 -25.67
CA ILE A 167 -0.74 -16.94 -27.03
C ILE A 167 -0.11 -15.80 -27.83
N TYR A 168 0.20 -16.08 -29.09
CA TYR A 168 0.89 -15.15 -29.99
C TYR A 168 0.07 -14.93 -31.25
N GLU A 169 0.00 -13.68 -31.69
CA GLU A 169 -0.67 -13.27 -32.92
C GLU A 169 0.02 -13.87 -34.15
N ASN A 170 1.35 -13.97 -34.14
CA ASN A 170 2.13 -14.44 -35.28
C ASN A 170 2.75 -15.82 -35.04
N ASP A 171 3.26 -16.41 -36.11
CA ASP A 171 4.09 -17.61 -36.09
C ASP A 171 5.45 -17.36 -35.41
N GLY A 172 6.21 -18.44 -35.18
CA GLY A 172 7.53 -18.35 -34.55
C GLY A 172 7.52 -17.76 -33.13
N TYR A 173 6.35 -17.71 -32.46
CA TYR A 173 6.16 -17.09 -31.15
C TYR A 173 6.48 -15.58 -31.14
N GLY A 174 6.11 -14.88 -32.22
CA GLY A 174 6.29 -13.44 -32.41
C GLY A 174 4.99 -12.63 -32.36
N GLY A 175 5.09 -11.32 -32.59
CA GLY A 175 3.92 -10.43 -32.61
C GLY A 175 3.43 -10.01 -31.22
N VAL A 176 2.19 -9.50 -31.16
CA VAL A 176 1.51 -9.24 -29.89
C VAL A 176 1.28 -10.58 -29.19
N TYR A 177 1.45 -10.60 -27.87
CA TYR A 177 1.20 -11.79 -27.09
C TYR A 177 0.54 -11.46 -25.76
N PHE A 178 -0.20 -12.43 -25.24
CA PHE A 178 -0.83 -12.36 -23.93
C PHE A 178 -0.58 -13.65 -23.16
N THR A 179 -0.49 -13.51 -21.85
CA THR A 179 -0.36 -14.63 -20.94
C THR A 179 -1.68 -14.86 -20.22
N LEU A 180 -2.21 -16.08 -20.32
CA LEU A 180 -3.50 -16.50 -19.80
C LEU A 180 -3.29 -17.47 -18.64
N THR A 181 -4.05 -17.28 -17.56
CA THR A 181 -4.05 -18.13 -16.35
C THR A 181 -5.44 -18.66 -15.99
N GLU A 182 -6.44 -18.37 -16.83
CA GLU A 182 -7.81 -18.87 -16.73
C GLU A 182 -8.36 -19.16 -18.12
N SER A 183 -9.55 -19.77 -18.17
CA SER A 183 -10.23 -20.05 -19.44
C SER A 183 -10.84 -18.79 -20.04
N HIS A 184 -10.82 -18.68 -21.36
CA HIS A 184 -11.34 -17.54 -22.12
C HIS A 184 -12.38 -17.97 -23.16
N SER A 185 -13.53 -17.32 -23.17
CA SER A 185 -14.56 -17.42 -24.23
C SER A 185 -14.22 -16.49 -25.40
N GLU A 186 -14.99 -16.58 -26.48
CA GLU A 186 -14.85 -15.74 -27.69
C GLU A 186 -14.83 -14.25 -27.34
N SER A 187 -15.85 -13.79 -26.63
CA SER A 187 -15.93 -12.39 -26.18
C SER A 187 -14.72 -11.94 -25.34
N ASN A 188 -14.06 -12.86 -24.61
CA ASN A 188 -12.87 -12.51 -23.85
C ASN A 188 -11.65 -12.32 -24.77
N LEU A 189 -11.52 -13.16 -25.79
CA LEU A 189 -10.45 -13.05 -26.78
C LEU A 189 -10.66 -11.83 -27.69
N GLU A 190 -11.90 -11.49 -28.04
CA GLU A 190 -12.22 -10.27 -28.78
C GLU A 190 -11.75 -9.00 -28.03
N ASN A 191 -11.96 -8.95 -26.72
CA ASN A 191 -11.58 -7.81 -25.88
C ASN A 191 -10.07 -7.55 -25.84
N ILE A 192 -9.25 -8.55 -26.14
CA ILE A 192 -7.78 -8.43 -26.22
C ILE A 192 -7.28 -8.51 -27.67
N GLY A 193 -8.17 -8.56 -28.66
CA GLY A 193 -7.81 -8.60 -30.09
C GLY A 193 -7.21 -9.94 -30.55
N MET A 194 -7.44 -11.03 -29.82
CA MET A 194 -6.90 -12.37 -30.11
C MET A 194 -7.91 -13.34 -30.70
N ASN A 195 -9.21 -12.99 -30.77
CA ASN A 195 -10.19 -13.84 -31.43
C ASN A 195 -9.83 -14.02 -32.91
N ASN A 196 -9.73 -15.27 -33.38
CA ASN A 196 -9.34 -15.59 -34.77
C ASN A 196 -8.00 -15.00 -35.24
N ASN A 197 -7.08 -14.72 -34.31
CA ASN A 197 -5.77 -14.15 -34.61
C ASN A 197 -4.61 -14.96 -33.99
N ILE A 198 -4.89 -16.10 -33.35
CA ILE A 198 -3.86 -16.89 -32.68
C ILE A 198 -3.21 -17.86 -33.67
N THR A 199 -1.90 -17.70 -33.88
CA THR A 199 -1.10 -18.54 -34.79
C THR A 199 -0.11 -19.45 -34.04
N SER A 200 0.43 -19.03 -32.89
CA SER A 200 1.34 -19.88 -32.10
C SER A 200 1.13 -19.74 -30.59
N MET A 201 1.48 -20.78 -29.82
CA MET A 201 1.25 -20.78 -28.37
C MET A 201 2.21 -21.67 -27.59
N ARG A 202 2.42 -21.33 -26.31
CA ARG A 202 3.24 -22.09 -25.35
C ARG A 202 2.43 -22.39 -24.11
N VAL A 203 2.53 -23.60 -23.57
CA VAL A 203 1.83 -23.99 -22.34
C VAL A 203 2.85 -24.42 -21.29
N SER A 204 2.69 -23.92 -20.07
CA SER A 204 3.49 -24.30 -18.90
C SER A 204 2.59 -24.94 -17.85
N GLN A 205 3.13 -25.88 -17.07
CA GLN A 205 2.40 -26.51 -15.96
C GLN A 205 3.22 -26.44 -14.67
N PHE A 206 2.69 -25.75 -13.67
CA PHE A 206 3.24 -25.56 -12.33
C PHE A 206 2.09 -25.40 -11.34
N GLU A 207 2.28 -25.81 -10.08
CA GLU A 207 1.27 -25.61 -9.03
C GLU A 207 1.04 -24.13 -8.71
N HIS A 208 2.11 -23.34 -8.83
CA HIS A 208 2.10 -21.89 -8.62
C HIS A 208 2.80 -21.21 -9.78
N PHE A 209 2.04 -20.43 -10.56
CA PHE A 209 2.60 -19.54 -11.57
C PHE A 209 2.69 -18.14 -11.03
N LEU A 210 3.72 -17.42 -11.49
CA LEU A 210 3.72 -15.98 -11.47
C LEU A 210 3.63 -15.53 -12.92
N CYS A 211 2.42 -15.20 -13.38
CA CYS A 211 2.31 -14.42 -14.61
C CYS A 211 2.89 -13.04 -14.34
N ASP A 212 3.95 -12.68 -15.05
CA ASP A 212 4.72 -11.48 -14.77
C ASP A 212 4.72 -10.47 -15.91
N LYS A 213 4.14 -10.80 -17.07
CA LYS A 213 3.98 -9.90 -18.22
C LYS A 213 2.73 -10.17 -19.03
N TYR A 214 2.07 -9.09 -19.45
CA TYR A 214 0.86 -9.11 -20.29
C TYR A 214 -0.19 -10.14 -19.81
N CYS A 215 -0.42 -10.16 -18.49
CA CYS A 215 -1.33 -11.10 -17.85
C CYS A 215 -2.77 -10.63 -18.01
N VAL A 216 -3.61 -11.44 -18.63
CA VAL A 216 -5.03 -11.12 -18.82
C VAL A 216 -5.82 -11.68 -17.64
N ILE A 217 -6.51 -10.79 -16.92
CA ILE A 217 -7.36 -11.11 -15.78
C ILE A 217 -8.81 -10.82 -16.16
N LYS A 218 -9.54 -11.88 -16.47
CA LYS A 218 -10.98 -11.87 -16.72
C LYS A 218 -11.75 -11.88 -15.40
N ASP A 219 -11.46 -12.83 -14.50
CA ASP A 219 -12.16 -12.94 -13.21
C ASP A 219 -11.25 -12.55 -12.05
N SER A 220 -10.19 -13.35 -11.83
CA SER A 220 -9.28 -13.11 -10.71
C SER A 220 -7.91 -13.71 -10.93
N MET A 221 -6.90 -13.11 -10.29
CA MET A 221 -5.53 -13.58 -10.30
C MET A 221 -4.94 -13.52 -8.90
N LEU A 222 -4.17 -14.54 -8.55
CA LEU A 222 -3.41 -14.62 -7.30
C LEU A 222 -1.93 -14.42 -7.62
N VAL A 223 -1.29 -13.48 -6.94
CA VAL A 223 0.16 -13.28 -6.95
C VAL A 223 0.72 -13.85 -5.65
N PRO A 224 1.39 -15.02 -5.66
CA PRO A 224 1.81 -15.70 -4.43
C PRO A 224 3.12 -15.09 -3.93
N VAL A 225 3.03 -13.90 -3.32
CA VAL A 225 4.18 -13.05 -2.94
C VAL A 225 5.20 -13.79 -2.10
N GLN A 226 4.76 -14.40 -0.99
CA GLN A 226 5.67 -15.10 -0.08
C GLN A 226 6.36 -16.29 -0.76
N TYR A 227 5.61 -17.07 -1.55
CA TYR A 227 6.17 -18.18 -2.33
C TYR A 227 7.20 -17.69 -3.35
N ALA A 228 6.91 -16.57 -4.04
CA ALA A 228 7.81 -15.98 -5.03
C ALA A 228 9.09 -15.41 -4.41
N PHE A 229 9.04 -14.93 -3.16
CA PHE A 229 10.25 -14.59 -2.39
C PHE A 229 10.99 -15.83 -1.86
N GLY A 230 10.31 -16.96 -1.64
CA GLY A 230 10.91 -18.19 -1.14
C GLY A 230 11.74 -17.97 0.13
N ASN A 231 12.96 -18.48 0.15
CA ASN A 231 13.87 -18.36 1.31
C ASN A 231 14.24 -16.91 1.67
N TYR A 232 14.10 -15.95 0.74
CA TYR A 232 14.34 -14.53 1.04
C TYR A 232 13.27 -13.93 1.95
N TRP A 233 12.12 -14.60 2.11
CA TRP A 233 11.05 -14.11 2.98
C TRP A 233 11.50 -14.02 4.45
N ASP A 234 12.09 -15.11 4.95
CA ASP A 234 12.48 -15.26 6.36
C ASP A 234 13.97 -15.02 6.62
N ASP A 235 14.76 -14.69 5.59
CA ASP A 235 16.19 -14.44 5.73
C ASP A 235 16.44 -13.12 6.46
N LYS A 236 17.04 -13.21 7.66
CA LYS A 236 17.37 -12.05 8.48
C LYS A 236 18.29 -11.06 7.78
N ARG A 237 19.13 -11.50 6.83
CA ARG A 237 20.02 -10.61 6.07
C ARG A 237 19.26 -9.73 5.07
N ILE A 238 17.98 -10.01 4.84
CA ILE A 238 17.09 -9.24 3.96
C ILE A 238 16.28 -8.26 4.81
N GLY A 239 16.35 -6.98 4.45
CA GLY A 239 15.64 -5.91 5.13
C GLY A 239 14.28 -5.71 4.50
N SER A 240 14.24 -4.97 3.40
CA SER A 240 13.00 -4.66 2.70
C SER A 240 12.74 -5.60 1.52
N LYS A 241 11.47 -5.94 1.31
CA LYS A 241 10.98 -6.74 0.19
C LYS A 241 10.00 -5.91 -0.61
N GLN A 242 10.22 -5.76 -1.90
CA GLN A 242 9.46 -4.83 -2.74
C GLN A 242 8.75 -5.57 -3.86
N VAL A 243 7.55 -5.10 -4.21
CA VAL A 243 6.73 -5.64 -5.29
C VAL A 243 6.26 -4.48 -6.15
N LEU A 244 6.52 -4.54 -7.46
CA LEU A 244 5.92 -3.68 -8.46
C LEU A 244 4.87 -4.50 -9.22
N ILE A 245 3.64 -4.00 -9.27
CA ILE A 245 2.59 -4.49 -10.16
C ILE A 245 2.14 -3.31 -11.01
N SER A 246 2.41 -3.36 -12.32
CA SER A 246 1.96 -2.35 -13.28
C SER A 246 0.83 -2.91 -14.13
N PHE A 247 -0.27 -2.19 -14.23
CA PHE A 247 -1.42 -2.59 -15.03
C PHE A 247 -1.91 -1.44 -15.90
N TYR A 248 -2.45 -1.78 -17.06
CA TYR A 248 -3.12 -0.81 -17.92
C TYR A 248 -4.44 -0.39 -17.30
N ILE A 249 -4.71 0.91 -17.34
CA ILE A 249 -5.95 1.48 -16.81
C ILE A 249 -6.80 2.14 -17.89
N THR A 250 -8.12 2.06 -17.70
CA THR A 250 -9.13 2.68 -18.55
C THR A 250 -10.21 3.37 -17.71
N ASN A 251 -10.93 4.31 -18.31
CA ASN A 251 -12.08 4.97 -17.66
C ASN A 251 -13.26 4.04 -17.34
N LYS A 252 -13.20 2.76 -17.73
CA LYS A 252 -14.25 1.75 -17.51
C LYS A 252 -13.84 0.69 -16.50
N ASP A 253 -12.65 0.82 -15.91
CA ASP A 253 -12.14 -0.18 -14.99
C ASP A 253 -13.03 -0.31 -13.76
N ASN A 254 -13.23 -1.54 -13.31
CA ASN A 254 -13.80 -1.85 -12.02
C ASN A 254 -13.10 -3.10 -11.50
N HIS A 255 -12.02 -2.92 -10.76
CA HIS A 255 -11.24 -4.03 -10.22
C HIS A 255 -10.69 -3.69 -8.84
N SER A 256 -10.29 -4.71 -8.11
CA SER A 256 -9.72 -4.56 -6.78
C SER A 256 -8.44 -5.37 -6.63
N ILE A 257 -7.54 -4.88 -5.78
CA ILE A 257 -6.28 -5.52 -5.41
C ILE A 257 -6.26 -5.59 -3.90
N GLY A 258 -6.41 -6.78 -3.33
CA GLY A 258 -6.29 -7.03 -1.89
C GLY A 258 -4.92 -7.60 -1.55
N VAL A 259 -4.40 -7.29 -0.36
CA VAL A 259 -3.28 -8.01 0.27
C VAL A 259 -3.85 -8.86 1.39
N SER A 260 -3.45 -10.14 1.49
CA SER A 260 -3.92 -10.99 2.59
C SER A 260 -3.51 -10.41 3.95
N GLY A 261 -4.48 -10.31 4.87
CA GLY A 261 -4.28 -9.75 6.22
C GLY A 261 -4.09 -8.23 6.23
N GLY A 262 -4.60 -7.53 5.21
CA GLY A 262 -4.23 -6.14 4.92
C GLY A 262 -5.40 -5.25 4.49
N GLY A 263 -5.20 -4.47 3.42
CA GLY A 263 -6.22 -3.59 2.86
C GLY A 263 -6.56 -3.94 1.41
N ILE A 264 -7.68 -3.41 0.93
CA ILE A 264 -8.19 -3.58 -0.42
C ILE A 264 -8.11 -2.23 -1.15
N PHE A 265 -7.45 -2.24 -2.30
CA PHE A 265 -7.54 -1.22 -3.34
C PHE A 265 -8.71 -1.53 -4.23
N LYS A 266 -9.48 -0.52 -4.60
CA LYS A 266 -10.50 -0.62 -5.63
C LYS A 266 -10.34 0.54 -6.60
N ILE A 267 -10.16 0.20 -7.86
CA ILE A 267 -10.17 1.16 -8.97
C ILE A 267 -11.53 1.06 -9.64
N LYS A 268 -12.26 2.17 -9.67
CA LYS A 268 -13.58 2.27 -10.29
C LYS A 268 -13.67 3.53 -11.13
N GLY A 269 -13.60 3.37 -12.45
CA GLY A 269 -13.54 4.48 -13.40
C GLY A 269 -12.31 5.35 -13.15
N LYS A 270 -12.52 6.53 -12.57
CA LYS A 270 -11.45 7.47 -12.22
C LYS A 270 -11.15 7.54 -10.72
N GLU A 271 -11.83 6.75 -9.91
CA GLU A 271 -11.64 6.78 -8.45
C GLU A 271 -10.80 5.60 -7.99
N ILE A 272 -9.83 5.88 -7.13
CA ILE A 272 -9.09 4.90 -6.35
C ILE A 272 -9.63 4.95 -4.93
N LEU A 273 -10.13 3.83 -4.43
CA LEU A 273 -10.58 3.66 -3.06
C LEU A 273 -9.62 2.70 -2.35
N PHE A 274 -9.14 3.08 -1.17
CA PHE A 274 -8.44 2.20 -0.26
C PHE A 274 -9.26 1.98 1.01
N VAL A 275 -9.44 0.73 1.40
CA VAL A 275 -10.10 0.33 2.64
C VAL A 275 -9.20 -0.64 3.39
N HIS A 276 -8.94 -0.37 4.68
CA HIS A 276 -8.17 -1.27 5.54
C HIS A 276 -9.10 -2.25 6.28
N GLU A 277 -8.75 -3.53 6.42
CA GLU A 277 -9.62 -4.56 7.01
C GLU A 277 -10.12 -4.23 8.43
N HIS A 278 -9.30 -3.57 9.25
CA HIS A 278 -9.64 -3.20 10.62
C HIS A 278 -10.33 -1.83 10.74
N SER A 279 -10.61 -1.17 9.62
CA SER A 279 -11.09 0.20 9.58
C SER A 279 -12.24 0.33 8.58
N ASN A 280 -13.45 0.67 9.05
CA ASN A 280 -14.63 0.92 8.18
C ASN A 280 -14.53 2.26 7.40
N LYS A 281 -13.31 2.67 7.09
CA LYS A 281 -12.89 4.05 6.89
C LYS A 281 -11.93 4.03 5.72
N SER A 282 -12.29 4.76 4.66
CA SER A 282 -11.64 4.63 3.35
C SER A 282 -10.93 5.90 2.91
N ALA A 283 -9.74 5.77 2.34
CA ALA A 283 -9.09 6.86 1.60
C ALA A 283 -9.53 6.80 0.13
N VAL A 284 -9.85 7.94 -0.46
CA VAL A 284 -10.27 8.07 -1.86
C VAL A 284 -9.26 8.95 -2.59
N PHE A 285 -8.90 8.63 -3.83
CA PHE A 285 -8.09 9.50 -4.68
C PHE A 285 -8.70 9.53 -6.08
N GLU A 286 -8.48 10.63 -6.79
CA GLU A 286 -8.93 10.76 -8.19
C GLU A 286 -7.74 10.57 -9.13
N LEU A 287 -7.93 9.74 -10.15
CA LEU A 287 -7.04 9.58 -11.29
C LEU A 287 -7.04 10.85 -12.13
N SER A 288 -5.88 11.25 -12.65
CA SER A 288 -5.80 12.44 -13.51
C SER A 288 -6.65 12.25 -14.80
N GLY A 289 -6.78 11.00 -15.25
CA GLY A 289 -7.47 10.62 -16.47
C GLY A 289 -6.64 10.86 -17.74
N HIS A 290 -5.35 11.17 -17.58
CA HIS A 290 -4.39 11.36 -18.67
C HIS A 290 -3.38 10.20 -18.77
N GLY A 291 -3.22 9.40 -17.72
CA GLY A 291 -2.43 8.17 -17.75
C GLY A 291 -3.19 6.99 -18.37
N ASN A 292 -2.42 6.01 -18.85
CA ASN A 292 -2.93 4.73 -19.34
C ASN A 292 -2.37 3.55 -18.54
N THR A 293 -1.47 3.80 -17.59
CA THR A 293 -0.80 2.80 -16.79
C THR A 293 -0.81 3.24 -15.33
N LEU A 294 -1.16 2.33 -14.43
CA LEU A 294 -1.09 2.54 -12.99
C LEU A 294 -0.14 1.49 -12.40
N SER A 295 0.90 1.97 -11.71
CA SER A 295 1.87 1.13 -11.02
C SER A 295 1.63 1.15 -9.52
N LEU A 296 1.37 -0.02 -8.95
CA LEU A 296 1.38 -0.28 -7.51
C LEU A 296 2.79 -0.69 -7.08
N LEU A 297 3.42 0.18 -6.30
CA LEU A 297 4.72 -0.06 -5.66
C LEU A 297 4.45 -0.44 -4.22
N SER A 298 4.92 -1.59 -3.78
CA SER A 298 4.68 -2.10 -2.42
C SER A 298 5.98 -2.49 -1.76
N LYS A 299 6.07 -2.32 -0.43
CA LYS A 299 7.24 -2.63 0.38
C LYS A 299 6.82 -3.25 1.72
N PHE A 300 7.37 -4.42 2.01
CA PHE A 300 7.31 -5.07 3.32
C PHE A 300 8.60 -4.77 4.08
N SER A 301 8.48 -4.20 5.28
CA SER A 301 9.59 -3.86 6.18
C SER A 301 9.26 -4.35 7.59
N GLY A 302 9.65 -5.59 7.90
CA GLY A 302 9.19 -6.23 9.13
C GLY A 302 7.66 -6.26 9.22
N GLY A 303 7.10 -5.91 10.38
CA GLY A 303 5.67 -5.81 10.65
C GLY A 303 4.98 -4.57 10.10
N TYR A 304 5.52 -3.95 9.05
CA TYR A 304 4.96 -2.77 8.42
C TYR A 304 4.95 -2.90 6.90
N PHE A 305 3.80 -2.67 6.30
CA PHE A 305 3.59 -2.70 4.85
C PHE A 305 3.25 -1.30 4.35
N GLU A 306 3.92 -0.88 3.29
CA GLU A 306 3.66 0.39 2.60
C GLU A 306 3.41 0.14 1.13
N PHE A 307 2.60 0.98 0.51
CA PHE A 307 2.47 1.01 -0.92
C PHE A 307 2.22 2.43 -1.44
N GLN A 308 2.48 2.62 -2.72
CA GLN A 308 2.30 3.87 -3.43
C GLN A 308 1.80 3.59 -4.84
N LEU A 309 0.96 4.49 -5.35
CA LEU A 309 0.47 4.44 -6.72
C LEU A 309 1.14 5.52 -7.57
N VAL A 310 1.54 5.14 -8.78
CA VAL A 310 2.11 6.05 -9.79
C VAL A 310 1.32 5.90 -11.08
N GLU A 311 0.68 6.98 -11.52
CA GLU A 311 -0.02 7.08 -12.79
C GLU A 311 0.97 7.55 -13.88
N SER A 312 0.96 6.88 -15.02
CA SER A 312 1.90 7.14 -16.11
C SER A 312 1.29 6.93 -17.49
N SER A 313 1.97 7.48 -18.50
CA SER A 313 1.72 7.25 -19.91
C SER A 313 3.04 6.96 -20.61
N GLY A 314 3.29 5.67 -20.91
CA GLY A 314 4.61 5.23 -21.35
C GLY A 314 5.65 5.39 -20.23
N ASP A 315 6.74 6.12 -20.51
CA ASP A 315 7.80 6.45 -19.55
C ASP A 315 7.54 7.77 -18.81
N GLN A 316 6.47 8.50 -19.13
CA GLN A 316 6.14 9.77 -18.52
C GLN A 316 5.25 9.57 -17.29
N VAL A 317 5.71 10.07 -16.14
CA VAL A 317 4.92 10.14 -14.91
C VAL A 317 3.90 11.26 -15.03
N ILE A 318 2.63 10.93 -14.79
CA ILE A 318 1.50 11.87 -14.83
C ILE A 318 1.14 12.32 -13.42
N ASN A 319 1.06 11.38 -12.48
CA ASN A 319 0.74 11.69 -11.08
C ASN A 319 1.36 10.68 -10.11
N ILE A 320 1.66 11.13 -8.89
CA ILE A 320 2.17 10.28 -7.80
C ILE A 320 1.26 10.49 -6.60
N TYR A 321 0.69 9.40 -6.10
CA TYR A 321 -0.21 9.42 -4.96
C TYR A 321 0.55 9.31 -3.64
N PRO A 322 -0.06 9.74 -2.50
CA PRO A 322 0.55 9.58 -1.19
C PRO A 322 0.88 8.12 -0.90
N VAL A 323 1.97 7.88 -0.18
CA VAL A 323 2.32 6.57 0.35
C VAL A 323 1.30 6.21 1.42
N LEU A 324 0.77 5.01 1.37
CA LEU A 324 -0.17 4.49 2.37
C LEU A 324 0.49 3.32 3.08
N GLY A 325 0.49 3.36 4.41
CA GLY A 325 1.14 2.35 5.24
C GLY A 325 0.23 1.84 6.35
N TYR A 326 0.40 0.58 6.71
CA TYR A 326 -0.30 -0.05 7.83
C TYR A 326 0.53 -1.17 8.45
N LEU A 327 0.20 -1.52 9.70
CA LEU A 327 0.83 -2.62 10.40
C LEU A 327 0.46 -3.95 9.78
N PHE A 328 1.48 -4.73 9.46
CA PHE A 328 1.39 -6.01 8.77
C PHE A 328 1.77 -7.14 9.73
N ASP A 329 1.05 -8.27 9.67
CA ASP A 329 1.41 -9.44 10.45
C ASP A 329 2.44 -10.30 9.69
N VAL A 330 3.67 -10.33 10.20
CA VAL A 330 4.77 -11.10 9.60
C VAL A 330 4.65 -12.60 9.85
N ASP A 331 3.86 -13.00 10.84
CA ASP A 331 3.65 -14.40 11.18
C ASP A 331 2.52 -15.03 10.32
N ASP A 332 1.85 -14.24 9.46
CA ASP A 332 0.87 -14.75 8.51
C ASP A 332 1.53 -15.69 7.49
N THR A 333 1.01 -16.91 7.40
CA THR A 333 1.49 -17.93 6.48
C THR A 333 0.65 -17.87 5.21
N ASN A 334 1.24 -17.40 4.11
CA ASN A 334 0.71 -17.28 2.74
C ASN A 334 0.34 -15.85 2.29
N VAL A 335 1.29 -14.91 2.39
CA VAL A 335 1.12 -13.54 1.88
C VAL A 335 0.97 -13.55 0.35
N ARG A 336 -0.12 -12.96 -0.12
CA ARG A 336 -0.50 -12.91 -1.55
C ARG A 336 -1.24 -11.63 -1.89
N PHE A 337 -1.09 -11.16 -3.13
CA PHE A 337 -2.03 -10.20 -3.71
C PHE A 337 -3.17 -10.96 -4.38
N PHE A 338 -4.40 -10.54 -4.13
CA PHE A 338 -5.60 -11.02 -4.80
C PHE A 338 -6.14 -9.91 -5.69
N ILE A 339 -6.08 -10.11 -6.99
CA ILE A 339 -6.58 -9.17 -7.98
C ILE A 339 -7.91 -9.71 -8.48
N ASN A 340 -8.98 -8.95 -8.32
CA ASN A 340 -10.33 -9.34 -8.71
C ASN A 340 -10.90 -8.32 -9.69
N ASN A 341 -11.23 -8.77 -10.89
CA ASN A 341 -11.92 -7.98 -11.89
C ASN A 341 -13.43 -8.07 -11.65
N GLU A 342 -14.05 -6.94 -11.34
CA GLU A 342 -15.51 -6.84 -11.18
C GLU A 342 -16.20 -6.38 -12.48
N ASN A 343 -15.46 -6.15 -13.56
CA ASN A 343 -15.99 -5.80 -14.87
C ASN A 343 -16.02 -7.03 -15.79
N SER A 344 -17.18 -7.65 -15.97
CA SER A 344 -17.36 -8.80 -16.85
C SER A 344 -17.16 -8.52 -18.34
N LYS A 345 -17.07 -7.23 -18.75
CA LYS A 345 -16.95 -6.82 -20.15
C LYS A 345 -15.55 -6.46 -20.57
N GLN A 346 -14.64 -6.16 -19.66
CA GLN A 346 -13.27 -5.78 -19.99
C GLN A 346 -12.29 -6.43 -19.01
N PRO A 347 -11.25 -7.10 -19.50
CA PRO A 347 -10.24 -7.69 -18.63
C PRO A 347 -9.33 -6.61 -18.06
N VAL A 348 -8.73 -6.90 -16.92
CA VAL A 348 -7.55 -6.16 -16.42
C VAL A 348 -6.31 -6.78 -17.05
N ILE A 349 -5.42 -5.95 -17.57
CA ILE A 349 -4.16 -6.42 -18.17
C ILE A 349 -3.00 -5.90 -17.33
N ILE A 350 -2.27 -6.84 -16.72
CA ILE A 350 -1.00 -6.53 -16.06
C ILE A 350 0.09 -6.40 -17.13
N ASP A 351 0.71 -5.23 -17.22
CA ASP A 351 1.90 -5.00 -18.05
C ASP A 351 3.08 -5.79 -17.49
N LYS A 352 3.38 -5.63 -16.19
CA LYS A 352 4.45 -6.38 -15.54
C LYS A 352 4.35 -6.52 -14.02
N ILE A 353 4.94 -7.62 -13.52
CA ILE A 353 5.20 -7.85 -12.09
C ILE A 353 6.70 -8.05 -11.87
N VAL A 354 7.27 -7.33 -10.90
CA VAL A 354 8.67 -7.47 -10.51
C VAL A 354 8.78 -7.53 -9.00
N LEU A 355 9.51 -8.52 -8.47
CA LEU A 355 9.78 -8.65 -7.05
C LEU A 355 11.26 -8.47 -6.79
N THR A 356 11.60 -7.66 -5.80
CA THR A 356 12.97 -7.37 -5.44
C THR A 356 13.20 -7.40 -3.93
N VAL A 357 14.44 -7.58 -3.52
CA VAL A 357 14.85 -7.51 -2.12
C VAL A 357 16.06 -6.61 -1.94
N GLU A 358 16.10 -5.96 -0.78
CA GLU A 358 17.24 -5.17 -0.30
C GLU A 358 17.82 -5.84 0.95
N LYS A 359 19.13 -5.72 1.17
CA LYS A 359 19.73 -6.25 2.40
C LYS A 359 19.26 -5.44 3.61
N GLU A 360 19.25 -6.11 4.76
CA GLU A 360 19.13 -5.48 6.06
C GLU A 360 20.36 -4.59 6.26
N HIS A 361 20.19 -3.28 6.14
CA HIS A 361 21.25 -2.31 6.41
C HIS A 361 20.98 -1.60 7.73
N HIS A 362 21.97 -1.62 8.62
CA HIS A 362 22.04 -0.67 9.73
C HIS A 362 22.62 0.64 9.21
N ARG A 363 21.77 1.66 9.05
CA ARG A 363 22.10 3.08 8.78
C ARG A 363 23.22 3.31 7.75
N ILE A 364 22.83 3.70 6.54
CA ILE A 364 23.58 4.68 5.78
C ILE A 364 22.63 5.85 5.55
N GLU A 365 22.76 6.87 6.42
CA GLU A 365 22.24 8.22 6.17
C GLU A 365 22.79 8.65 4.80
N ARG A 366 21.90 8.70 3.80
CA ARG A 366 22.27 9.19 2.48
C ARG A 366 22.53 10.68 2.63
N SER A 367 23.81 11.06 2.57
CA SER A 367 24.26 12.46 2.55
C SER A 367 23.43 13.25 1.53
N PHE A 368 22.66 14.22 2.02
CA PHE A 368 21.76 15.08 1.25
C PHE A 368 22.49 16.07 0.31
N ILE A 369 23.82 16.01 0.26
CA ILE A 369 24.62 16.95 -0.54
C ILE A 369 24.80 16.37 -1.95
N GLY A 370 23.78 16.55 -2.80
CA GLY A 370 23.94 16.48 -4.26
C GLY A 370 22.92 15.64 -5.03
N LYS A 371 21.87 16.30 -5.53
CA LYS A 371 21.27 16.12 -6.87
C LYS A 371 21.02 14.70 -7.44
N VAL A 372 20.57 13.72 -6.66
CA VAL A 372 19.98 12.52 -7.26
C VAL A 372 18.73 12.08 -6.49
N ILE A 373 17.58 12.69 -6.84
CA ILE A 373 16.23 12.40 -6.28
C ILE A 373 15.87 10.92 -6.44
N CYS A 374 16.43 10.31 -7.48
CA CYS A 374 16.41 8.89 -7.84
C CYS A 374 16.75 7.87 -6.75
N TRP A 375 17.17 8.31 -5.56
CA TRP A 375 17.49 7.43 -4.42
C TRP A 375 16.82 7.88 -3.11
N LEU A 376 15.93 8.86 -3.13
CA LEU A 376 15.35 9.37 -1.87
C LEU A 376 14.14 8.54 -1.40
N ASP A 377 13.40 7.92 -2.33
CA ASP A 377 12.28 7.04 -2.00
C ASP A 377 12.53 5.60 -2.50
N PRO A 378 12.74 4.63 -1.59
CA PRO A 378 12.93 3.23 -1.94
C PRO A 378 11.83 2.63 -2.82
N LEU A 379 10.57 3.06 -2.69
CA LEU A 379 9.47 2.55 -3.51
C LEU A 379 9.62 3.02 -4.97
N LEU A 380 9.96 4.28 -5.16
CA LEU A 380 10.11 4.89 -6.49
C LEU A 380 11.36 4.40 -7.23
N ASN A 381 12.38 3.91 -6.53
CA ASN A 381 13.56 3.33 -7.17
C ASN A 381 13.18 2.20 -8.13
N LEU A 382 12.32 1.26 -7.69
CA LEU A 382 11.90 0.12 -8.50
C LEU A 382 11.12 0.57 -9.74
N TYR A 383 10.22 1.53 -9.58
CA TYR A 383 9.49 2.17 -10.69
C TYR A 383 10.46 2.79 -11.70
N ASN A 384 11.43 3.56 -11.20
CA ASN A 384 12.40 4.24 -12.04
C ASN A 384 13.29 3.27 -12.81
N TYR A 385 13.65 2.12 -12.23
CA TYR A 385 14.44 1.09 -12.93
C TYR A 385 13.66 0.37 -14.02
N ILE A 386 12.41 0.01 -13.74
CA ILE A 386 11.64 -0.93 -14.56
C ILE A 386 10.70 -0.24 -15.56
N ILE A 387 10.23 0.98 -15.25
CA ILE A 387 9.25 1.73 -16.05
C ILE A 387 9.85 2.96 -16.72
N GLN A 388 10.55 3.83 -15.97
CA GLN A 388 10.97 5.14 -16.50
C GLN A 388 12.39 5.17 -17.11
N GLY A 389 13.36 4.47 -16.52
CA GLY A 389 14.77 4.52 -16.93
C GLY A 389 15.54 5.75 -16.45
N GLY A 390 14.95 6.60 -15.60
CA GLY A 390 15.56 7.84 -15.13
C GLY A 390 16.73 7.64 -14.15
N CYS A 391 16.67 6.62 -13.30
CA CYS A 391 17.69 6.33 -12.30
C CYS A 391 18.63 5.25 -12.82
N ASN A 392 19.70 5.66 -13.48
CA ASN A 392 20.38 4.79 -14.44
C ASN A 392 21.73 4.22 -13.97
N GLN A 393 21.81 3.77 -12.71
CA GLN A 393 22.91 2.90 -12.27
C GLN A 393 22.47 1.43 -12.35
N VAL A 394 22.68 0.80 -13.51
CA VAL A 394 22.45 -0.63 -13.73
C VAL A 394 23.23 -1.49 -12.70
N ASP A 395 24.33 -0.96 -12.16
CA ASP A 395 25.17 -1.64 -11.15
C ASP A 395 24.47 -1.88 -9.79
N HIS A 396 23.38 -1.16 -9.50
CA HIS A 396 22.63 -1.31 -8.25
C HIS A 396 21.55 -2.40 -8.35
N PHE A 397 21.03 -2.67 -9.55
CA PHE A 397 19.97 -3.65 -9.75
C PHE A 397 20.55 -4.92 -10.36
N ILE A 398 20.55 -6.02 -9.60
CA ILE A 398 21.23 -7.26 -9.97
C ILE A 398 20.31 -8.47 -9.93
N THR A 399 20.68 -9.53 -10.64
CA THR A 399 19.94 -10.79 -10.71
C THR A 399 20.72 -11.97 -10.11
N ASP A 400 22.03 -11.84 -9.86
CA ASP A 400 22.85 -12.89 -9.25
C ASP A 400 22.91 -12.73 -7.71
N ALA A 401 22.43 -13.75 -7.00
CA ALA A 401 22.38 -13.74 -5.53
C ALA A 401 23.76 -13.80 -4.87
N ARG A 402 24.78 -14.39 -5.50
CA ARG A 402 26.15 -14.43 -4.96
C ARG A 402 26.78 -13.05 -5.02
N ASP A 403 26.59 -12.31 -6.10
CA ASP A 403 27.03 -10.92 -6.22
C ASP A 403 26.30 -10.01 -5.24
N PHE A 404 25.02 -10.30 -4.98
CA PHE A 404 24.25 -9.63 -3.94
C PHE A 404 24.91 -9.85 -2.58
N PHE A 405 25.05 -11.08 -2.10
CA PHE A 405 25.57 -11.32 -0.75
C PHE A 405 27.06 -11.03 -0.57
N SER A 406 27.89 -11.09 -1.63
CA SER A 406 29.34 -10.86 -1.53
C SER A 406 29.74 -9.39 -1.46
N SER A 407 28.92 -8.47 -1.96
CA SER A 407 29.26 -7.04 -2.02
C SER A 407 28.75 -6.26 -0.81
N ALA A 408 29.54 -5.34 -0.27
CA ALA A 408 29.09 -4.43 0.81
C ALA A 408 28.24 -3.25 0.28
N SER A 409 28.04 -3.17 -1.03
CA SER A 409 27.26 -2.12 -1.69
C SER A 409 25.75 -2.27 -1.45
N ASN A 410 25.06 -1.13 -1.35
CA ASN A 410 23.60 -1.06 -1.50
C ASN A 410 23.24 -1.59 -2.89
N LYS A 411 22.78 -2.83 -2.99
CA LYS A 411 22.25 -3.41 -4.23
C LYS A 411 20.82 -3.89 -3.97
N VAL A 412 20.04 -3.96 -5.03
CA VAL A 412 18.69 -4.52 -5.09
C VAL A 412 18.76 -5.78 -5.91
N LEU A 413 18.32 -6.90 -5.35
CA LEU A 413 18.27 -8.19 -6.05
C LEU A 413 16.87 -8.40 -6.61
N GLN A 414 16.75 -8.62 -7.92
CA GLN A 414 15.53 -9.12 -8.53
C GLN A 414 15.39 -10.60 -8.24
N VAL A 415 14.36 -10.94 -7.45
CA VAL A 415 14.06 -12.34 -7.10
C VAL A 415 13.08 -12.97 -8.06
N SER A 416 12.21 -12.18 -8.69
CA SER A 416 11.20 -12.67 -9.63
C SER A 416 10.77 -11.61 -10.66
N GLY A 417 10.11 -12.08 -11.72
CA GLY A 417 9.75 -11.32 -12.91
C GLY A 417 10.86 -11.33 -13.97
N THR A 418 10.48 -11.18 -15.24
CA THR A 418 11.34 -11.22 -16.42
C THR A 418 11.60 -9.83 -17.00
N SER A 419 10.96 -8.79 -16.46
CA SER A 419 11.25 -7.39 -16.83
C SER A 419 12.65 -7.02 -16.37
N LYS A 420 13.43 -6.44 -17.27
CA LYS A 420 14.80 -5.99 -17.00
C LYS A 420 14.82 -4.46 -16.83
N PRO A 421 15.81 -3.93 -16.09
CA PRO A 421 16.00 -2.48 -16.00
C PRO A 421 16.17 -1.85 -17.38
N LEU A 422 15.64 -0.64 -17.54
CA LEU A 422 15.81 0.14 -18.75
C LEU A 422 17.27 0.65 -18.88
N PRO A 423 17.79 0.77 -20.11
CA PRO A 423 19.17 1.20 -20.35
C PRO A 423 19.40 2.66 -19.96
N LYS A 424 20.68 3.04 -19.78
CA LYS A 424 21.07 4.40 -19.40
C LYS A 424 20.57 5.45 -20.42
N ILE A 425 19.68 6.35 -20.00
CA ILE A 425 19.34 7.57 -20.76
C ILE A 425 20.58 8.49 -20.77
N LYS A 426 20.92 9.08 -21.94
CA LYS A 426 22.09 9.96 -22.09
C LYS A 426 21.91 11.24 -21.27
N ASP A 427 22.98 11.71 -20.62
CA ASP A 427 23.01 12.73 -19.57
C ASP A 427 22.51 14.17 -19.96
N ASN A 428 21.91 14.38 -21.13
CA ASN A 428 21.48 15.69 -21.65
C ASN A 428 19.96 15.97 -21.55
N GLU A 429 19.16 15.05 -21.04
CA GLU A 429 17.73 15.26 -20.83
C GLU A 429 17.45 15.41 -19.34
N SER A 430 16.92 16.57 -18.92
CA SER A 430 16.40 16.73 -17.57
C SER A 430 15.18 15.82 -17.38
N PHE A 431 15.18 15.02 -16.31
CA PHE A 431 14.16 14.01 -16.10
C PHE A 431 12.78 14.65 -15.91
N ALA A 432 11.76 14.15 -16.61
CA ALA A 432 10.37 14.56 -16.40
C ALA A 432 9.93 14.39 -14.93
N PHE A 433 10.45 13.36 -14.24
CA PHE A 433 10.23 13.15 -12.81
C PHE A 433 10.90 14.21 -11.93
N GLU A 434 12.16 14.56 -12.20
CA GLU A 434 12.82 15.65 -11.47
C GLU A 434 12.12 16.98 -11.72
N LYS A 435 11.69 17.25 -12.95
CA LYS A 435 10.93 18.45 -13.29
C LYS A 435 9.57 18.47 -12.59
N MET A 436 8.84 17.36 -12.56
CA MET A 436 7.55 17.26 -11.85
C MET A 436 7.72 17.44 -10.34
N MET A 437 8.75 16.84 -9.73
CA MET A 437 9.08 17.03 -8.31
C MET A 437 9.52 18.46 -8.00
N LEU A 438 10.22 19.12 -8.94
CA LEU A 438 10.58 20.53 -8.85
C LEU A 438 9.34 21.44 -9.04
N ASP A 439 8.41 21.10 -9.93
CA ASP A 439 7.18 21.88 -10.16
C ASP A 439 6.21 21.77 -8.95
N LEU A 440 6.16 20.61 -8.30
CA LEU A 440 5.49 20.40 -6.99
C LEU A 440 6.04 21.32 -5.88
N SER A 441 7.25 21.86 -6.03
CA SER A 441 7.89 22.75 -5.06
C SER A 441 7.64 24.26 -5.29
N SER A 442 6.91 24.63 -6.35
CA SER A 442 6.73 26.05 -6.75
C SER A 442 5.61 26.79 -6.01
N ASP A 443 4.64 26.08 -5.41
CA ASP A 443 3.63 26.63 -4.50
C ASP A 443 4.01 26.18 -3.09
N PRO A 444 4.24 27.08 -2.10
CA PRO A 444 4.75 26.71 -0.79
C PRO A 444 3.70 25.99 0.09
N LYS A 445 2.78 25.24 -0.49
CA LYS A 445 1.77 24.45 0.23
C LYS A 445 2.34 23.09 0.56
N GLY A 446 2.05 22.64 1.78
CA GLY A 446 2.32 21.27 2.18
C GLY A 446 1.53 20.29 1.35
N ILE A 447 2.19 19.28 0.81
CA ILE A 447 1.55 18.17 0.10
C ILE A 447 1.40 16.98 1.02
N LEU A 448 0.30 16.24 0.91
CA LEU A 448 0.12 14.98 1.62
C LEU A 448 1.08 13.95 1.00
N THR A 449 2.08 13.50 1.74
CA THR A 449 3.08 12.54 1.24
C THR A 449 2.85 11.13 1.77
N HIS A 450 2.28 11.00 2.96
CA HIS A 450 2.09 9.71 3.63
C HIS A 450 0.78 9.64 4.41
N ILE A 451 0.17 8.46 4.46
CA ILE A 451 -1.01 8.15 5.28
C ILE A 451 -0.77 6.83 6.03
N ASN A 452 -0.67 6.90 7.35
CA ASN A 452 -0.72 5.75 8.25
C ASN A 452 -2.19 5.37 8.47
N SER A 453 -2.60 4.23 7.91
CA SER A 453 -4.00 3.78 7.92
C SER A 453 -4.38 2.97 9.16
N ASP A 454 -3.42 2.29 9.76
CA ASP A 454 -3.56 1.61 11.05
C ASP A 454 -2.23 1.67 11.83
N MET A 455 -2.32 2.10 13.09
CA MET A 455 -1.22 2.21 14.03
C MET A 455 -1.48 1.39 15.31
N ASN A 456 -2.33 0.35 15.22
CA ASN A 456 -2.78 -0.49 16.33
C ASN A 456 -3.45 0.34 17.45
N GLY A 457 -4.32 1.25 17.03
CA GLY A 457 -5.04 2.16 17.93
C GLY A 457 -4.12 3.08 18.73
N LYS A 458 -3.06 3.62 18.10
CA LYS A 458 -2.04 4.46 18.77
C LYS A 458 -1.73 5.76 18.02
N SER A 459 -2.69 6.29 17.25
CA SER A 459 -2.46 7.48 16.40
C SER A 459 -2.04 8.74 17.17
N LEU A 460 -2.35 8.87 18.46
CA LEU A 460 -1.87 9.98 19.31
C LEU A 460 -0.58 9.65 20.07
N THR A 461 -0.42 8.39 20.47
CA THR A 461 0.60 7.99 21.45
C THR A 461 1.87 7.45 20.81
N LEU A 462 1.77 6.83 19.63
CA LEU A 462 2.93 6.35 18.88
C LEU A 462 3.80 7.51 18.35
N PRO A 463 3.26 8.53 17.65
CA PRO A 463 4.07 9.64 17.14
C PRO A 463 4.71 10.43 18.28
N ALA A 464 3.92 10.67 19.35
CA ALA A 464 4.39 11.32 20.56
C ALA A 464 5.55 10.58 21.24
N THR A 465 5.47 9.25 21.32
CA THR A 465 6.57 8.42 21.83
C THR A 465 7.80 8.52 20.93
N ALA A 466 7.61 8.51 19.61
CA ALA A 466 8.70 8.63 18.65
C ALA A 466 9.48 9.95 18.82
N LEU A 467 8.75 11.06 18.94
CA LEU A 467 9.32 12.40 19.17
C LEU A 467 10.02 12.49 20.53
N ALA A 468 9.40 12.00 21.60
CA ALA A 468 9.98 12.07 22.93
C ALA A 468 11.23 11.19 23.11
N CYS A 469 11.31 10.07 22.38
CA CYS A 469 12.45 9.16 22.38
C CYS A 469 13.50 9.48 21.29
N HIS A 470 13.27 10.48 20.42
CA HIS A 470 14.14 10.82 19.29
C HIS A 470 14.42 9.64 18.35
N VAL A 471 13.37 8.93 17.97
CA VAL A 471 13.44 7.73 17.11
C VAL A 471 12.54 7.87 15.89
N SER A 472 12.94 7.26 14.77
CA SER A 472 12.08 7.21 13.58
C SER A 472 10.88 6.31 13.85
N MET A 473 9.67 6.89 13.83
CA MET A 473 8.44 6.09 13.95
C MET A 473 8.36 5.03 12.84
N LYS A 474 8.70 5.42 11.60
CA LYS A 474 8.63 4.56 10.41
C LYS A 474 9.67 3.45 10.41
N ASP A 475 10.90 3.72 10.82
CA ASP A 475 12.00 2.76 10.67
C ASP A 475 12.30 1.97 11.94
N GLN A 476 11.97 2.52 13.12
CA GLN A 476 12.37 1.95 14.42
C GLN A 476 11.19 1.51 15.29
N ILE A 477 9.95 1.95 15.00
CA ILE A 477 8.78 1.59 15.81
C ILE A 477 7.79 0.73 15.02
N LEU A 478 7.22 1.25 13.93
CA LEU A 478 6.16 0.58 13.17
C LEU A 478 6.55 -0.83 12.69
N PRO A 479 7.76 -1.08 12.14
CA PRO A 479 8.21 -2.41 11.70
C PRO A 479 8.26 -3.44 12.83
N HIS A 480 8.37 -3.00 14.08
CA HIS A 480 8.59 -3.86 15.23
C HIS A 480 7.37 -3.94 16.16
N LEU A 481 6.33 -3.12 15.93
CA LEU A 481 5.19 -3.02 16.83
C LEU A 481 4.40 -4.34 16.99
N ARG A 482 4.38 -5.18 15.93
CA ARG A 482 3.80 -6.53 15.97
C ARG A 482 4.84 -7.65 16.15
N SER A 483 6.14 -7.36 16.00
CA SER A 483 7.21 -8.37 16.10
C SER A 483 7.60 -8.64 17.56
N ARG A 484 7.25 -9.83 18.08
CA ARG A 484 7.58 -10.22 19.47
C ARG A 484 9.06 -10.52 19.70
N ARG A 485 9.88 -10.65 18.65
CA ARG A 485 11.24 -11.22 18.73
C ARG A 485 12.36 -10.20 18.82
N GLN A 486 12.11 -8.92 18.53
CA GLN A 486 13.13 -7.87 18.57
C GLN A 486 12.98 -7.01 19.82
N ALA A 487 14.09 -6.80 20.52
CA ALA A 487 14.11 -5.95 21.71
C ALA A 487 13.92 -4.49 21.28
N ILE A 488 12.70 -3.97 21.47
CA ILE A 488 12.40 -2.54 21.30
C ILE A 488 13.13 -1.78 22.42
N PRO A 489 13.80 -0.66 22.11
CA PRO A 489 14.44 0.19 23.12
C PRO A 489 13.52 0.50 24.31
N PRO A 490 14.01 0.41 25.56
CA PRO A 490 13.16 0.58 26.74
C PRO A 490 12.40 1.91 26.77
N CYS A 491 13.00 3.00 26.26
CA CYS A 491 12.32 4.29 26.10
C CYS A 491 10.98 4.17 25.38
N ILE A 492 10.96 3.46 24.26
CA ILE A 492 9.77 3.32 23.40
C ILE A 492 8.74 2.45 24.12
N THR A 493 9.15 1.27 24.60
CA THR A 493 8.24 0.31 25.23
C THR A 493 7.53 0.93 26.44
N TRP A 494 8.28 1.54 27.36
CA TRP A 494 7.69 2.11 28.57
C TRP A 494 6.84 3.34 28.29
N THR A 495 7.35 4.29 27.49
CA THR A 495 6.61 5.52 27.17
C THR A 495 5.32 5.21 26.44
N LEU A 496 5.37 4.33 25.43
CA LEU A 496 4.18 3.96 24.66
C LEU A 496 3.14 3.23 25.52
N ASN A 497 3.58 2.28 26.36
CA ASN A 497 2.68 1.53 27.22
C ASN A 497 1.99 2.46 28.25
N ILE A 498 2.75 3.33 28.92
CA ILE A 498 2.22 4.28 29.91
C ILE A 498 1.22 5.23 29.26
N LEU A 499 1.57 5.82 28.11
CA LEU A 499 0.66 6.73 27.41
C LEU A 499 -0.59 6.03 26.89
N THR A 500 -0.45 4.79 26.39
CA THR A 500 -1.58 3.97 25.93
C THR A 500 -2.53 3.70 27.09
N ASP A 501 -2.02 3.21 28.22
CA ASP A 501 -2.83 2.85 29.39
C ASP A 501 -3.49 4.08 30.01
N PHE A 502 -2.77 5.20 30.13
CA PHE A 502 -3.34 6.45 30.57
C PHE A 502 -4.46 6.93 29.64
N THR A 503 -4.29 6.81 28.32
CA THR A 503 -5.32 7.21 27.36
C THR A 503 -6.52 6.26 27.38
N LEU A 504 -6.34 4.97 27.65
CA LEU A 504 -7.45 4.03 27.80
C LEU A 504 -8.28 4.30 29.07
N LEU A 505 -7.63 4.68 30.18
CA LEU A 505 -8.30 4.95 31.45
C LEU A 505 -8.93 6.34 31.53
N PHE A 506 -8.26 7.35 30.96
CA PHE A 506 -8.65 8.76 31.16
C PHE A 506 -9.01 9.47 29.85
N GLY A 507 -8.87 8.83 28.68
CA GLY A 507 -9.09 9.43 27.37
C GLY A 507 -10.54 9.52 26.91
N SER A 508 -11.52 9.31 27.78
CA SER A 508 -12.95 9.51 27.46
C SER A 508 -13.28 10.99 27.23
N SER A 509 -12.51 11.92 27.81
CA SER A 509 -12.66 13.37 27.65
C SER A 509 -11.35 14.11 27.95
N ILE A 510 -11.23 15.34 27.47
CA ILE A 510 -10.11 16.24 27.79
C ILE A 510 -10.10 16.72 29.26
N SER A 511 -11.22 16.58 29.97
CA SER A 511 -11.30 16.94 31.40
C SER A 511 -10.54 15.96 32.30
N THR A 512 -10.39 14.71 31.88
CA THR A 512 -9.57 13.69 32.56
C THR A 512 -8.25 13.44 31.84
N TRP A 513 -8.20 13.63 30.53
CA TRP A 513 -6.99 13.54 29.70
C TRP A 513 -6.35 14.92 29.52
N ASN A 514 -5.65 15.40 30.55
CA ASN A 514 -4.91 16.67 30.51
C ASN A 514 -3.62 16.60 31.34
N ALA A 515 -2.73 17.57 31.12
CA ALA A 515 -1.39 17.59 31.71
C ALA A 515 -1.40 17.64 33.25
N GLU A 516 -2.36 18.34 33.85
CA GLU A 516 -2.51 18.42 35.30
C GLU A 516 -2.86 17.05 35.90
N ASN A 517 -3.88 16.40 35.34
CA ASN A 517 -4.28 15.07 35.81
C ASN A 517 -3.20 14.03 35.52
N PHE A 518 -2.54 14.09 34.36
CA PHE A 518 -1.42 13.21 34.02
C PHE A 518 -0.30 13.33 35.08
N GLY A 519 0.15 14.54 35.37
CA GLY A 519 1.17 14.78 36.40
C GLY A 519 0.75 14.30 37.79
N ARG A 520 -0.52 14.52 38.17
CA ARG A 520 -1.07 14.03 39.44
C ARG A 520 -1.06 12.51 39.52
N VAL A 521 -1.54 11.81 38.48
CA VAL A 521 -1.59 10.34 38.43
C VAL A 521 -0.19 9.75 38.52
N ILE A 522 0.76 10.23 37.69
CA ILE A 522 2.14 9.74 37.70
C ILE A 522 2.77 9.94 39.09
N SER A 523 2.63 11.13 39.68
CA SER A 523 3.15 11.41 41.03
C SER A 523 2.55 10.50 42.10
N ARG A 524 1.25 10.21 42.02
CA ARG A 524 0.57 9.35 42.99
C ARG A 524 0.99 7.89 42.87
N ILE A 525 1.17 7.38 41.66
CA ILE A 525 1.68 6.02 41.43
C ILE A 525 3.08 5.87 42.02
N VAL A 526 3.95 6.86 41.80
CA VAL A 526 5.33 6.87 42.33
C VAL A 526 5.31 6.87 43.86
N ASN A 527 4.45 7.69 44.48
CA ASN A 527 4.46 7.88 45.93
C ASN A 527 3.64 6.84 46.72
N SER A 528 2.54 6.34 46.16
CA SER A 528 1.54 5.53 46.88
C SER A 528 1.25 4.20 46.21
N GLY A 529 1.52 4.06 44.90
CA GLY A 529 1.28 2.81 44.18
C GLY A 529 -0.09 2.61 43.61
N ASP A 530 -0.87 3.67 43.54
CA ASP A 530 -2.22 3.68 43.00
C ASP A 530 -2.42 4.94 42.16
N THR A 531 -3.41 4.87 41.27
CA THR A 531 -3.81 6.02 40.45
C THR A 531 -4.66 7.04 41.22
N GLY A 532 -5.25 6.62 42.34
CA GLY A 532 -6.16 7.43 43.15
C GLY A 532 -7.59 7.51 42.62
N TYR A 533 -7.96 6.65 41.68
CA TYR A 533 -9.28 6.61 41.05
C TYR A 533 -9.95 5.24 41.16
N ALA A 534 -11.28 5.23 41.20
CA ALA A 534 -12.04 4.05 40.83
C ALA A 534 -12.00 3.92 39.30
N VAL A 535 -11.13 3.04 38.80
CA VAL A 535 -10.98 2.79 37.37
C VAL A 535 -12.02 1.80 36.84
N SER A 536 -12.39 1.95 35.57
CA SER A 536 -13.29 1.04 34.87
C SER A 536 -12.65 -0.31 34.52
N ASP A 537 -11.33 -0.34 34.33
CA ASP A 537 -10.56 -1.54 34.00
C ASP A 537 -9.38 -1.73 34.98
N PRO A 538 -9.53 -2.64 35.97
CA PRO A 538 -8.48 -2.92 36.95
C PRO A 538 -7.21 -3.53 36.35
N VAL A 539 -7.31 -4.22 35.22
CA VAL A 539 -6.16 -4.87 34.57
C VAL A 539 -5.27 -3.81 33.91
N ILE A 540 -5.88 -2.85 33.21
CA ILE A 540 -5.15 -1.72 32.61
C ILE A 540 -4.56 -0.83 33.71
N ASP A 541 -5.29 -0.57 34.80
CA ASP A 541 -4.78 0.22 35.93
C ASP A 541 -3.57 -0.43 36.60
N GLN A 542 -3.62 -1.73 36.87
CA GLN A 542 -2.48 -2.46 37.42
C GLN A 542 -1.27 -2.41 36.47
N ARG A 543 -1.50 -2.55 35.15
CA ARG A 543 -0.44 -2.45 34.14
C ARG A 543 0.18 -1.05 34.09
N LEU A 544 -0.63 0.00 34.18
CA LEU A 544 -0.15 1.38 34.26
C LEU A 544 0.71 1.58 35.51
N VAL A 545 0.24 1.14 36.68
CA VAL A 545 0.96 1.22 37.95
C VAL A 545 2.31 0.53 37.86
N GLU A 546 2.35 -0.69 37.32
CA GLU A 546 3.56 -1.48 37.16
C GLU A 546 4.56 -0.82 36.19
N ASN A 547 4.09 -0.37 35.03
CA ASN A 547 4.94 0.29 34.03
C ASN A 547 5.52 1.60 34.55
N VAL A 548 4.72 2.44 35.22
CA VAL A 548 5.19 3.70 35.80
C VAL A 548 6.19 3.46 36.91
N ARG A 549 5.92 2.52 37.83
CA ARG A 549 6.86 2.19 38.91
C ARG A 549 8.19 1.66 38.36
N THR A 550 8.14 0.79 37.37
CA THR A 550 9.33 0.23 36.74
C THR A 550 10.14 1.31 36.05
N PHE A 551 9.51 2.10 35.18
CA PHE A 551 10.21 3.08 34.36
C PHE A 551 10.70 4.30 35.14
N VAL A 552 9.89 4.83 36.06
CA VAL A 552 10.21 6.06 36.79
C VAL A 552 11.17 5.80 37.96
N ALA A 553 11.14 4.61 38.57
CA ALA A 553 12.09 4.29 39.64
C ALA A 553 13.54 4.20 39.15
N GLU A 554 13.77 3.98 37.85
CA GLU A 554 15.12 3.92 37.27
C GLU A 554 15.78 5.29 37.09
N ASN A 555 15.02 6.36 36.79
CA ASN A 555 15.55 7.72 36.63
C ASN A 555 14.43 8.79 36.70
N ILE A 556 14.61 9.82 37.53
CA ILE A 556 13.69 10.97 37.63
C ILE A 556 13.50 11.72 36.30
N ASP A 557 14.53 11.76 35.43
CA ASP A 557 14.47 12.39 34.10
C ASP A 557 13.45 11.70 33.17
N ASN A 558 13.08 10.45 33.47
CA ASN A 558 12.04 9.73 32.73
C ASN A 558 10.67 10.39 32.91
N VAL A 559 10.42 11.09 34.02
CA VAL A 559 9.17 11.86 34.23
C VAL A 559 9.08 13.03 33.25
N THR A 560 10.17 13.77 33.07
CA THR A 560 10.24 14.86 32.09
C THR A 560 9.97 14.34 30.68
N ARG A 561 10.56 13.19 30.32
CA ARG A 561 10.33 12.55 29.02
C ARG A 561 8.87 12.12 28.83
N LEU A 562 8.26 11.49 29.83
CA LEU A 562 6.84 11.10 29.79
C LEU A 562 5.93 12.32 29.60
N LYS A 563 6.22 13.40 30.32
CA LYS A 563 5.47 14.65 30.19
C LYS A 563 5.63 15.23 28.79
N THR A 564 6.85 15.26 28.25
CA THR A 564 7.08 15.70 26.86
C THR A 564 6.31 14.84 25.86
N ALA A 565 6.30 13.52 26.04
CA ALA A 565 5.53 12.63 25.17
C ALA A 565 4.02 12.94 25.28
N PHE A 566 3.49 13.14 26.48
CA PHE A 566 2.09 13.51 26.66
C PHE A 566 1.77 14.89 26.05
N ASP A 567 2.66 15.87 26.18
CA ASP A 567 2.52 17.19 25.55
C ASP A 567 2.40 17.05 24.01
N PHE A 568 3.22 16.20 23.38
CA PHE A 568 3.11 15.90 21.95
C PHE A 568 1.77 15.24 21.59
N SER A 569 1.28 14.30 22.40
CA SER A 569 -0.05 13.72 22.18
C SER A 569 -1.15 14.78 22.25
N GLN A 570 -1.08 15.72 23.20
CA GLN A 570 -2.04 16.83 23.31
C GLN A 570 -1.99 17.75 22.10
N LEU A 571 -0.80 18.02 21.55
CA LEU A 571 -0.64 18.80 20.33
C LEU A 571 -1.29 18.11 19.13
N SER A 572 -1.02 16.81 18.91
CA SER A 572 -1.67 16.05 17.83
C SER A 572 -3.19 15.99 17.96
N TYR A 573 -3.72 15.89 19.19
CA TYR A 573 -5.16 15.95 19.41
C TYR A 573 -5.73 17.37 19.18
N SER A 574 -4.98 18.42 19.53
CA SER A 574 -5.37 19.80 19.22
C SER A 574 -5.42 20.06 17.71
N ASP A 575 -4.53 19.45 16.94
CA ASP A 575 -4.54 19.49 15.48
C ASP A 575 -5.75 18.75 14.92
N TYR A 576 -6.11 17.59 15.48
CA TYR A 576 -7.37 16.92 15.11
C TYR A 576 -8.59 17.83 15.34
N LEU A 577 -8.71 18.46 16.51
CA LEU A 577 -9.83 19.35 16.83
C LEU A 577 -9.95 20.53 15.85
N ARG A 578 -8.81 21.14 15.48
CA ARG A 578 -8.78 22.26 14.53
C ARG A 578 -9.27 21.90 13.13
N HIS A 579 -9.06 20.66 12.72
CA HIS A 579 -9.35 20.21 11.35
C HIS A 579 -10.56 19.27 11.25
N ASN A 580 -11.22 18.98 12.37
CA ASN A 580 -12.44 18.20 12.41
C ASN A 580 -13.56 18.92 11.64
N GLU A 581 -14.45 18.18 10.98
CA GLU A 581 -15.54 18.81 10.23
C GLU A 581 -16.57 19.42 11.20
N PRO A 582 -17.01 20.68 11.00
CA PRO A 582 -17.94 21.36 11.90
C PRO A 582 -19.28 20.63 12.12
N GLU A 583 -19.66 19.77 11.18
CA GLU A 583 -20.90 18.99 11.23
C GLU A 583 -20.77 17.66 12.00
N SER A 584 -19.56 17.29 12.43
CA SER A 584 -19.28 16.04 13.14
C SER A 584 -18.82 16.31 14.58
N ASN A 585 -19.42 15.61 15.55
CA ASN A 585 -18.96 15.68 16.94
C ASN A 585 -17.49 15.24 17.02
N ALA A 586 -16.65 16.06 17.66
CA ALA A 586 -15.28 15.70 17.96
C ALA A 586 -15.23 14.38 18.76
N LEU A 587 -14.39 13.45 18.31
CA LEU A 587 -14.15 12.20 19.00
C LEU A 587 -13.26 12.42 20.22
N SER A 588 -13.45 11.61 21.27
CA SER A 588 -12.60 11.64 22.46
C SER A 588 -11.15 11.26 22.14
N PRO A 589 -10.16 11.65 22.98
CA PRO A 589 -8.77 11.23 22.79
C PRO A 589 -8.60 9.72 22.61
N GLN A 590 -9.36 8.91 23.35
CA GLN A 590 -9.35 7.45 23.20
C GLN A 590 -9.86 6.98 21.84
N ALA A 591 -10.92 7.60 21.30
CA ALA A 591 -11.50 7.23 20.01
C ALA A 591 -10.63 7.72 18.82
N VAL A 592 -9.98 8.88 18.94
CA VAL A 592 -9.08 9.44 17.92
C VAL A 592 -7.86 8.55 17.65
N GLN A 593 -7.45 7.74 18.62
CA GLN A 593 -6.35 6.79 18.46
C GLN A 593 -6.57 5.76 17.34
N LEU A 594 -7.82 5.53 16.92
CA LEU A 594 -8.19 4.61 15.83
C LEU A 594 -8.26 5.30 14.46
N LEU A 595 -8.09 6.62 14.39
CA LEU A 595 -8.15 7.35 13.14
C LEU A 595 -6.82 7.29 12.38
N PRO A 596 -6.87 7.30 11.04
CA PRO A 596 -5.67 7.42 10.22
C PRO A 596 -4.94 8.76 10.44
N GLN A 597 -3.63 8.75 10.22
CA GLN A 597 -2.75 9.91 10.33
C GLN A 597 -2.12 10.22 8.97
N GLY A 598 -2.33 11.44 8.45
CA GLY A 598 -1.68 11.94 7.26
C GLY A 598 -0.44 12.78 7.61
N ARG A 599 0.66 12.62 6.88
CA ARG A 599 1.87 13.44 6.96
C ARG A 599 1.92 14.39 5.78
N TYR A 600 1.96 15.68 6.07
CA TYR A 600 2.15 16.73 5.09
C TYR A 600 3.58 17.23 5.11
N GLU A 601 4.17 17.46 3.94
CA GLU A 601 5.54 17.96 3.80
C GLU A 601 5.57 19.21 2.92
N LEU A 602 6.29 20.23 3.39
CA LEU A 602 6.69 21.41 2.62
C LEU A 602 8.19 21.30 2.34
N ALA A 603 8.54 21.03 1.08
CA ALA A 603 9.93 20.95 0.64
C ALA A 603 10.60 22.34 0.67
N LEU A 604 11.84 22.39 1.17
CA LEU A 604 12.56 23.66 1.40
C LEU A 604 13.64 23.98 0.37
N GLN A 605 13.98 23.05 -0.53
CA GLN A 605 15.10 23.16 -1.47
C GLN A 605 15.04 24.42 -2.36
N ASN A 606 13.83 24.84 -2.73
CA ASN A 606 13.59 26.03 -3.57
C ASN A 606 12.69 27.06 -2.86
N PHE A 607 12.58 27.01 -1.53
CA PHE A 607 11.67 27.87 -0.79
C PHE A 607 12.06 29.35 -0.96
N GLN A 608 11.12 30.15 -1.45
CA GLN A 608 11.25 31.61 -1.55
C GLN A 608 10.39 32.27 -0.47
N PHE A 609 11.04 33.07 0.38
CA PHE A 609 10.34 33.82 1.40
C PHE A 609 9.50 34.94 0.77
N VAL A 610 8.23 35.01 1.17
CA VAL A 610 7.31 36.09 0.81
C VAL A 610 6.74 36.66 2.09
N GLU A 611 6.94 37.95 2.32
CA GLU A 611 6.42 38.64 3.49
C GLU A 611 4.89 38.54 3.55
N THR A 612 4.34 38.40 4.75
CA THR A 612 2.89 38.31 4.95
C THR A 612 2.36 39.66 5.38
N VAL A 613 1.46 40.25 4.58
CA VAL A 613 0.81 41.52 4.91
C VAL A 613 -0.26 41.30 6.00
N PRO A 614 -0.23 42.06 7.11
CA PRO A 614 -1.28 42.01 8.12
C PRO A 614 -2.65 42.40 7.56
N ARG A 615 -3.69 41.66 7.96
CA ARG A 615 -5.09 41.99 7.67
C ARG A 615 -5.82 42.36 8.95
N ARG A 616 -6.68 43.38 8.91
CA ARG A 616 -7.56 43.74 10.04
C ARG A 616 -9.02 43.72 9.62
N GLN A 617 -9.88 43.32 10.56
CA GLN A 617 -11.31 43.39 10.33
C GLN A 617 -11.82 44.82 10.54
N HIS A 618 -12.48 45.37 9.53
CA HIS A 618 -13.05 46.70 9.55
C HIS A 618 -14.48 46.65 9.00
N HIS A 619 -15.47 46.83 9.88
CA HIS A 619 -16.90 46.80 9.56
C HIS A 619 -17.36 45.54 8.82
N GLY A 620 -16.79 44.38 9.18
CA GLY A 620 -17.14 43.09 8.59
C GLY A 620 -16.30 42.69 7.38
N GLU A 621 -15.47 43.58 6.84
CA GLU A 621 -14.54 43.27 5.74
C GLU A 621 -13.10 43.12 6.22
N TRP A 622 -12.33 42.26 5.55
CA TRP A 622 -10.90 42.10 5.78
C TRP A 622 -10.11 43.09 4.93
N VAL A 623 -9.45 44.04 5.58
CA VAL A 623 -8.63 45.05 4.92
C VAL A 623 -7.16 44.72 5.10
N GLU A 624 -6.40 44.70 4.01
CA GLU A 624 -4.93 44.59 4.05
C GLU A 624 -4.31 45.91 4.49
N HIS A 625 -3.27 45.82 5.32
CA HIS A 625 -2.50 46.96 5.83
C HIS A 625 -1.03 46.82 5.42
N PRO A 626 -0.65 47.15 4.16
CA PRO A 626 0.73 47.05 3.68
C PRO A 626 1.72 47.95 4.41
N GLU A 627 1.24 48.99 5.09
CA GLU A 627 2.03 49.87 5.94
C GLU A 627 2.40 49.26 7.30
N LEU A 628 1.74 48.16 7.67
CA LEU A 628 2.02 47.40 8.88
C LEU A 628 2.85 46.16 8.52
N HIS A 629 3.78 45.79 9.40
CA HIS A 629 4.64 44.62 9.24
C HIS A 629 4.63 43.80 10.53
N PHE A 630 4.80 42.48 10.39
CA PHE A 630 4.97 41.59 11.53
C PHE A 630 6.44 41.56 11.94
N ASP A 631 6.73 41.86 13.21
CA ASP A 631 8.06 41.69 13.79
C ASP A 631 8.20 40.23 14.27
N ILE A 632 9.16 39.49 13.73
CA ILE A 632 9.31 38.06 14.00
C ILE A 632 10.61 37.76 14.74
N GLU A 633 10.51 37.09 15.88
CA GLU A 633 11.63 36.59 16.67
C GLU A 633 11.62 35.05 16.67
N ILE A 634 12.74 34.43 16.33
CA ILE A 634 12.89 32.97 16.35
C ILE A 634 13.82 32.57 17.49
N ILE A 635 13.27 31.84 18.46
CA ILE A 635 14.00 31.30 19.61
C ILE A 635 14.33 29.84 19.31
N SER A 636 15.61 29.52 19.08
CA SER A 636 16.08 28.15 18.82
C SER A 636 17.54 27.97 19.24
N GLY A 637 17.94 26.76 19.66
CA GLY A 637 19.30 26.44 20.09
C GLY A 637 19.43 26.19 21.60
N GLU A 638 20.66 26.28 22.11
CA GLU A 638 20.98 25.95 23.51
C GLU A 638 20.10 26.70 24.52
N THR A 639 19.68 26.00 25.57
CA THR A 639 18.76 26.57 26.58
C THR A 639 19.40 27.73 27.34
N ALA A 640 20.70 27.66 27.61
CA ALA A 640 21.43 28.72 28.32
C ALA A 640 21.40 30.06 27.58
N THR A 641 21.46 30.04 26.25
CA THR A 641 21.44 31.24 25.41
C THR A 641 20.03 31.75 25.13
N THR A 642 19.05 30.84 25.10
CA THR A 642 17.64 31.18 24.81
C THR A 642 16.80 31.48 26.05
N GLN A 643 17.32 31.25 27.26
CA GLN A 643 16.59 31.35 28.52
C GLN A 643 15.89 32.70 28.71
N THR A 644 16.59 33.81 28.47
CA THR A 644 16.02 35.16 28.63
C THR A 644 14.85 35.39 27.68
N ALA A 645 14.99 35.00 26.41
CA ALA A 645 13.92 35.13 25.42
C ALA A 645 12.69 34.29 25.82
N ARG A 646 12.89 33.05 26.29
CA ARG A 646 11.82 32.18 26.81
C ARG A 646 11.10 32.80 28.01
N GLN A 647 11.86 33.37 28.96
CA GLN A 647 11.31 34.05 30.13
C GLN A 647 10.51 35.31 29.77
N ASN A 648 10.90 36.02 28.71
CA ASN A 648 10.16 37.21 28.24
C ASN A 648 8.80 36.84 27.62
N VAL A 649 8.70 35.67 27.00
CA VAL A 649 7.45 35.19 26.34
C VAL A 649 6.52 34.51 27.33
N LEU A 650 7.06 33.84 28.36
CA LEU A 650 6.27 33.03 29.30
C LEU A 650 5.06 33.77 29.94
N PRO A 651 5.17 35.03 30.41
CA PRO A 651 4.02 35.74 30.96
C PRO A 651 2.88 35.94 29.97
N VAL A 652 3.19 36.12 28.69
CA VAL A 652 2.17 36.25 27.62
C VAL A 652 1.41 34.94 27.46
N VAL A 653 2.13 33.81 27.40
CA VAL A 653 1.51 32.48 27.31
C VAL A 653 0.66 32.17 28.54
N GLU A 654 1.09 32.58 29.74
CA GLU A 654 0.34 32.37 30.98
C GLU A 654 -0.98 33.17 31.02
N ASP A 655 -0.96 34.41 30.55
CA ASP A 655 -2.17 35.22 30.39
C ASP A 655 -3.13 34.60 29.36
N TRP A 656 -2.60 34.23 28.19
CA TRP A 656 -3.41 33.62 27.13
C TRP A 656 -4.03 32.29 27.58
N ARG A 657 -3.24 31.45 28.24
CA ARG A 657 -3.69 30.20 28.85
C ARG A 657 -4.87 30.45 29.79
N LYS A 658 -4.74 31.42 30.70
CA LYS A 658 -5.82 31.77 31.64
C LYS A 658 -7.12 32.16 30.90
N ARG A 659 -7.04 32.99 29.85
CA ARG A 659 -8.21 33.43 29.07
C ARG A 659 -8.86 32.27 28.31
N TYR A 660 -8.08 31.42 27.65
CA TYR A 660 -8.62 30.25 26.95
C TYR A 660 -9.28 29.25 27.90
N HIS A 661 -8.69 28.99 29.07
CA HIS A 661 -9.32 28.13 30.09
C HIS A 661 -10.63 28.72 30.63
N GLN A 662 -10.68 30.03 30.89
CA GLN A 662 -11.91 30.71 31.31
C GLN A 662 -13.01 30.64 30.24
N ALA A 663 -12.65 30.83 28.97
CA ALA A 663 -13.58 30.69 27.85
C ALA A 663 -14.10 29.25 27.73
N SER A 664 -13.20 28.26 27.79
CA SER A 664 -13.56 26.84 27.73
C SER A 664 -14.53 26.45 28.85
N GLN A 665 -14.25 26.84 30.11
CA GLN A 665 -15.13 26.58 31.25
C GLN A 665 -16.50 27.23 31.09
N SER A 666 -16.55 28.47 30.59
CA SER A 666 -17.81 29.19 30.39
C SER A 666 -18.72 28.48 29.37
N LEU A 667 -18.13 27.92 28.31
CA LEU A 667 -18.84 27.16 27.26
C LEU A 667 -19.37 25.81 27.77
N TYR A 668 -18.62 25.13 28.64
CA TYR A 668 -19.10 23.91 29.30
C TYR A 668 -20.33 24.17 30.20
N ILE A 669 -20.42 25.35 30.81
CA ILE A 669 -21.54 25.72 31.70
C ILE A 669 -22.79 26.07 30.87
N THR A 670 -22.66 26.83 29.79
CA THR A 670 -23.80 27.20 28.91
C THR A 670 -24.34 26.01 28.11
N ALA A 671 -23.49 25.09 27.64
CA ALA A 671 -23.93 23.88 26.93
C ALA A 671 -24.80 22.95 27.81
N ASN A 672 -24.61 22.97 29.13
CA ASN A 672 -25.44 22.22 30.08
C ASN A 672 -26.72 22.98 30.49
N ALA A 673 -26.85 24.26 30.13
CA ALA A 673 -27.94 25.14 30.56
C ALA A 673 -28.97 25.44 29.45
N GLU A 674 -28.60 25.37 28.16
CA GLU A 674 -29.47 25.75 27.06
C GLU A 674 -29.54 24.67 25.95
N THR A 675 -30.63 23.90 25.95
CA THR A 675 -31.23 23.44 24.70
C THR A 675 -31.90 24.65 24.05
N ILE A 676 -31.41 25.19 22.92
CA ILE A 676 -32.20 25.73 21.79
C ILE A 676 -31.33 26.45 20.73
N SER A 677 -31.72 26.20 19.46
CA SER A 677 -31.46 26.93 18.20
C SER A 677 -30.02 27.10 17.69
N ASN A 678 -29.69 26.27 16.69
CA ASN A 678 -28.52 26.32 15.79
C ASN A 678 -27.21 25.66 16.30
N PRO A 679 -27.19 24.32 16.44
CA PRO A 679 -26.06 23.57 17.00
C PRO A 679 -24.74 23.72 16.21
N ASN A 680 -24.80 23.81 14.87
CA ASN A 680 -23.61 23.68 14.02
C ASN A 680 -22.59 24.84 14.15
N MET A 681 -23.01 26.05 14.56
CA MET A 681 -22.11 27.20 14.70
C MET A 681 -21.39 27.23 16.07
N HIS A 682 -22.01 26.64 17.10
CA HIS A 682 -21.45 26.59 18.45
C HIS A 682 -20.48 25.40 18.64
N HIS A 683 -20.69 24.29 17.92
CA HIS A 683 -19.81 23.12 18.01
C HIS A 683 -18.38 23.39 17.53
N GLY A 684 -18.20 23.99 16.35
CA GLY A 684 -16.86 24.30 15.83
C GLY A 684 -16.07 25.31 16.69
N MET A 685 -16.76 26.27 17.31
CA MET A 685 -16.12 27.25 18.20
C MET A 685 -15.60 26.59 19.50
N ASN A 686 -16.33 25.62 20.04
CA ASN A 686 -15.89 24.87 21.22
C ASN A 686 -14.61 24.05 20.94
N ASP A 687 -14.50 23.45 19.76
CA ASP A 687 -13.33 22.66 19.36
C ASP A 687 -12.09 23.55 19.19
N VAL A 688 -12.24 24.72 18.57
CA VAL A 688 -11.15 25.71 18.42
C VAL A 688 -10.66 26.22 19.78
N ILE A 689 -11.58 26.54 20.70
CA ILE A 689 -11.22 27.01 22.04
C ILE A 689 -10.57 25.90 22.87
N SER A 690 -11.07 24.67 22.76
CA SER A 690 -10.48 23.49 23.41
C SER A 690 -9.07 23.21 22.87
N ALA A 691 -8.88 23.29 21.56
CA ALA A 691 -7.56 23.17 20.94
C ALA A 691 -6.60 24.27 21.42
N ALA A 692 -7.04 25.54 21.43
CA ALA A 692 -6.22 26.66 21.91
C ALA A 692 -5.85 26.52 23.40
N SER A 693 -6.77 26.03 24.23
CA SER A 693 -6.51 25.71 25.63
C SER A 693 -5.41 24.65 25.79
N LEU A 694 -5.52 23.53 25.06
CA LEU A 694 -4.51 22.47 25.06
C LEU A 694 -3.14 22.97 24.56
N VAL A 695 -3.11 23.71 23.45
CA VAL A 695 -1.85 24.27 22.92
C VAL A 695 -1.24 25.25 23.92
N SER A 696 -2.05 26.03 24.65
CA SER A 696 -1.55 26.97 25.67
C SER A 696 -0.94 26.26 26.89
N ASP A 697 -1.50 25.12 27.31
CA ASP A 697 -0.92 24.25 28.35
C ASP A 697 0.46 23.74 27.91
N VAL A 698 0.54 23.24 26.68
CA VAL A 698 1.77 22.71 26.11
C VAL A 698 2.81 23.81 25.90
N ALA A 699 2.42 24.99 25.41
CA ALA A 699 3.33 26.12 25.24
C ALA A 699 3.97 26.56 26.56
N GLN A 700 3.19 26.60 27.65
CA GLN A 700 3.72 26.88 28.98
C GLN A 700 4.69 25.77 29.44
N SER A 701 4.33 24.50 29.24
CA SER A 701 5.16 23.34 29.58
C SER A 701 6.50 23.38 28.83
N TRP A 702 6.46 23.62 27.53
CA TRP A 702 7.64 23.67 26.66
C TRP A 702 8.56 24.83 27.00
N LEU A 703 8.04 26.04 27.21
CA LEU A 703 8.87 27.20 27.57
C LEU A 703 9.66 26.96 28.88
N ARG A 704 9.10 26.17 29.80
CA ARG A 704 9.73 25.79 31.08
C ARG A 704 10.65 24.56 30.98
N THR A 705 10.56 23.78 29.91
CA THR A 705 11.34 22.54 29.75
C THR A 705 12.65 22.85 29.02
N PRO A 706 13.82 22.58 29.61
CA PRO A 706 15.11 22.90 28.99
C PRO A 706 15.42 21.90 27.86
N ARG A 707 14.96 22.23 26.65
CA ARG A 707 15.18 21.47 25.42
C ARG A 707 15.67 22.39 24.29
N GLU A 708 16.69 21.91 23.59
CA GLU A 708 17.41 22.64 22.53
C GLU A 708 16.82 22.41 21.14
N ASP A 709 16.09 21.30 20.99
CA ASP A 709 15.39 20.91 19.77
C ASP A 709 14.05 21.64 19.61
N TYR A 710 13.63 22.44 20.60
CA TYR A 710 12.43 23.27 20.51
C TYR A 710 12.70 24.59 19.79
N ILE A 711 11.80 24.95 18.88
CA ILE A 711 11.82 26.18 18.11
C ILE A 711 10.53 26.95 18.39
N TYR A 712 10.66 28.22 18.76
CA TYR A 712 9.53 29.12 18.93
C TYR A 712 9.63 30.26 17.92
N VAL A 713 8.52 30.57 17.27
CA VAL A 713 8.40 31.73 16.38
C VAL A 713 7.41 32.69 16.99
N ILE A 714 7.91 33.81 17.52
CA ILE A 714 7.14 34.84 18.20
C ILE A 714 6.86 35.96 17.20
N VAL A 715 5.57 36.14 16.88
CA VAL A 715 5.12 37.17 15.94
C VAL A 715 4.51 38.31 16.72
N ARG A 716 4.99 39.53 16.44
CA ARG A 716 4.50 40.75 17.05
C ARG A 716 3.93 41.70 16.00
N LEU A 717 2.94 42.48 16.40
CA LEU A 717 2.44 43.62 15.62
C LEU A 717 2.45 44.85 16.52
N SER A 718 3.19 45.89 16.12
CA SER A 718 3.34 47.12 16.91
C SER A 718 3.84 46.86 18.35
N GLY A 719 4.75 45.90 18.52
CA GLY A 719 5.35 45.52 19.81
C GLY A 719 4.55 44.50 20.65
N GLU A 720 3.29 44.24 20.32
CA GLU A 720 2.47 43.22 21.02
C GLU A 720 2.62 41.85 20.38
N VAL A 721 2.78 40.80 21.18
CA VAL A 721 2.74 39.41 20.68
C VAL A 721 1.32 39.09 20.21
N VAL A 722 1.18 38.62 18.99
CA VAL A 722 -0.11 38.30 18.35
C VAL A 722 -0.21 36.83 17.92
N SER A 723 0.93 36.16 17.73
CA SER A 723 0.98 34.72 17.48
C SER A 723 2.29 34.10 17.96
N ILE A 724 2.22 32.85 18.39
CA ILE A 724 3.36 32.02 18.77
C ILE A 724 3.21 30.69 18.03
N ALA A 725 4.21 30.33 17.21
CA ALA A 725 4.30 28.98 16.66
C ALA A 725 5.37 28.17 17.37
N MET A 726 5.12 26.87 17.49
CA MET A 726 6.02 25.89 18.10
C MET A 726 6.37 24.83 17.08
N ALA A 727 7.65 24.51 16.99
CA ALA A 727 8.19 23.46 16.16
C ALA A 727 9.28 22.68 16.90
N VAL A 728 9.58 21.48 16.42
CA VAL A 728 10.57 20.58 16.99
C VAL A 728 11.52 20.08 15.90
N ASP A 729 12.81 20.09 16.19
CA ASP A 729 13.81 19.43 15.35
C ASP A 729 13.67 17.91 15.52
N ILE A 730 13.12 17.23 14.50
CA ILE A 730 12.81 15.79 14.56
C ILE A 730 14.09 14.99 14.35
N ASN A 731 14.86 15.39 13.33
CA ASN A 731 16.08 14.73 12.90
C ASN A 731 16.93 15.70 12.06
N GLU A 732 18.09 15.26 11.59
CA GLU A 732 19.00 16.08 10.79
C GLU A 732 18.35 16.69 9.53
N PHE A 733 17.31 16.08 8.97
CA PHE A 733 16.65 16.48 7.72
C PHE A 733 15.38 17.31 7.92
N ASP A 734 14.55 16.99 8.91
CA ASP A 734 13.17 17.45 8.97
C ASP A 734 12.87 18.18 10.28
N VAL A 735 12.04 19.22 10.19
CA VAL A 735 11.50 19.96 11.35
C VAL A 735 9.99 19.80 11.38
N GLY A 736 9.46 19.38 12.52
CA GLY A 736 8.03 19.17 12.74
C GLY A 736 7.36 20.43 13.26
N VAL A 737 6.29 20.87 12.61
CA VAL A 737 5.38 21.87 13.21
C VAL A 737 4.53 21.18 14.25
N ALA A 738 4.62 21.67 15.48
CA ALA A 738 3.99 21.04 16.64
C ALA A 738 2.70 21.77 17.04
N GLY A 739 2.60 23.08 16.82
CA GLY A 739 1.36 23.79 17.04
C GLY A 739 1.50 25.30 16.91
N SER A 740 0.37 25.99 16.85
CA SER A 740 0.31 27.45 16.87
C SER A 740 -0.70 27.94 17.89
N LEU A 741 -0.36 29.04 18.56
CA LEU A 741 -1.17 29.73 19.54
C LEU A 741 -1.37 31.18 19.08
N THR A 742 -2.62 31.60 18.99
CA THR A 742 -3.00 32.96 18.58
C THR A 742 -3.47 33.74 19.80
N ARG A 743 -3.34 35.07 19.76
CA ARG A 743 -3.85 35.95 20.81
C ARG A 743 -5.36 35.71 21.04
N PRO A 744 -5.81 35.53 22.30
CA PRO A 744 -7.20 35.19 22.62
C PRO A 744 -8.24 36.12 21.99
N ASP A 745 -7.99 37.42 21.97
CA ASP A 745 -8.96 38.39 21.44
C ASP A 745 -9.22 38.19 19.93
N ASP A 746 -8.22 37.70 19.19
CA ASP A 746 -8.36 37.42 17.74
C ASP A 746 -9.10 36.09 17.45
N VAL A 747 -9.26 35.23 18.47
CA VAL A 747 -9.92 33.91 18.35
C VAL A 747 -11.31 33.93 18.99
N LEU A 748 -11.40 34.38 20.25
CA LEU A 748 -12.64 34.42 21.04
C LEU A 748 -13.63 35.46 20.49
N HIS A 749 -13.14 36.48 19.80
CA HIS A 749 -13.93 37.54 19.20
C HIS A 749 -13.60 37.71 17.72
N SER A 750 -13.56 36.61 16.97
CA SER A 750 -13.04 36.53 15.59
C SER A 750 -13.72 37.42 14.54
N THR A 751 -14.84 38.06 14.86
CA THR A 751 -15.59 38.99 14.00
C THR A 751 -15.53 40.45 14.46
N ALA A 752 -14.85 40.73 15.59
CA ALA A 752 -14.76 42.06 16.14
C ALA A 752 -13.88 42.99 15.30
N ASN A 753 -14.22 44.27 15.25
CA ASN A 753 -13.37 45.27 14.59
C ASN A 753 -11.98 45.30 15.23
N GLY A 754 -10.94 45.31 14.39
CA GLY A 754 -9.54 45.35 14.80
C GLY A 754 -8.86 43.99 15.01
N VAL A 755 -9.59 42.87 14.87
CA VAL A 755 -9.02 41.51 14.86
C VAL A 755 -7.95 41.39 13.78
N ILE A 756 -6.83 40.75 14.11
CA ILE A 756 -5.68 40.61 13.23
C ILE A 756 -5.66 39.22 12.58
N ARG A 757 -5.38 39.17 11.27
CA ARG A 757 -5.09 37.95 10.51
C ARG A 757 -3.75 38.05 9.79
N GLY A 758 -3.17 36.88 9.48
CA GLY A 758 -1.88 36.75 8.80
C GLY A 758 -0.72 36.39 9.72
N ALA A 759 -0.83 36.56 11.04
CA ALA A 759 0.27 36.30 11.97
C ALA A 759 0.74 34.82 11.96
N GLY A 760 -0.17 33.85 11.91
CA GLY A 760 0.19 32.43 11.81
C GLY A 760 0.89 32.07 10.49
N THR A 761 0.41 32.62 9.37
CA THR A 761 1.06 32.52 8.05
C THR A 761 2.47 33.10 8.11
N ALA A 762 2.65 34.28 8.71
CA ALA A 762 3.94 34.92 8.88
C ALA A 762 4.90 34.04 9.71
N ALA A 763 4.40 33.45 10.80
CA ALA A 763 5.17 32.54 11.65
C ALA A 763 5.67 31.32 10.86
N MET A 764 4.80 30.68 10.08
CA MET A 764 5.16 29.49 9.28
C MET A 764 6.15 29.81 8.17
N ARG A 765 5.99 30.95 7.46
CA ARG A 765 6.95 31.36 6.42
C ARG A 765 8.32 31.70 7.01
N ALA A 766 8.36 32.38 8.15
CA ALA A 766 9.62 32.68 8.83
C ALA A 766 10.29 31.42 9.39
N LEU A 767 9.51 30.47 9.91
CA LEU A 767 10.03 29.15 10.30
C LEU A 767 10.66 28.46 9.11
N ALA A 768 9.95 28.37 7.97
CA ALA A 768 10.42 27.74 6.74
C ALA A 768 11.72 28.36 6.25
N GLU A 769 11.81 29.71 6.22
CA GLU A 769 13.02 30.42 5.85
C GLU A 769 14.20 30.11 6.79
N HIS A 770 13.95 30.13 8.11
CA HIS A 770 14.98 29.85 9.11
C HIS A 770 15.54 28.43 9.01
N VAL A 771 14.67 27.44 8.87
CA VAL A 771 15.12 26.03 8.78
C VAL A 771 15.73 25.70 7.42
N ALA A 772 15.27 26.35 6.34
CA ALA A 772 15.90 26.25 5.02
C ALA A 772 17.34 26.78 5.05
N LYS A 773 17.58 27.93 5.72
CA LYS A 773 18.93 28.49 5.94
C LYS A 773 19.83 27.56 6.77
N LYS A 774 19.26 26.71 7.62
CA LYS A 774 19.98 25.67 8.37
C LYS A 774 20.20 24.37 7.57
N GLY A 775 19.80 24.32 6.30
CA GLY A 775 19.98 23.15 5.44
C GLY A 775 18.98 22.02 5.66
N LYS A 776 17.86 22.28 6.36
CA LYS A 776 16.78 21.28 6.50
C LYS A 776 16.12 21.01 5.15
N ARG A 777 15.69 19.77 4.94
CA ARG A 777 15.02 19.27 3.73
C ARG A 777 13.57 19.74 3.65
N ALA A 778 12.82 19.59 4.74
CA ALA A 778 11.38 19.83 4.75
C ALA A 778 10.88 20.32 6.12
N LEU A 779 9.79 21.09 6.08
CA LEU A 779 8.88 21.21 7.22
C LEU A 779 7.81 20.13 7.11
N VAL A 780 7.50 19.46 8.23
CA VAL A 780 6.51 18.37 8.25
C VAL A 780 5.42 18.63 9.30
N SER A 781 4.21 18.12 9.05
CA SER A 781 3.08 18.19 9.98
C SER A 781 2.27 16.90 9.88
N ASP A 782 2.08 16.23 11.01
CA ASP A 782 1.28 15.02 11.10
C ASP A 782 -0.14 15.38 11.57
N VAL A 783 -1.14 15.05 10.77
CA VAL A 783 -2.54 15.42 10.98
C VAL A 783 -3.40 14.16 11.10
N ILE A 784 -4.12 14.04 12.21
CA ILE A 784 -5.10 12.97 12.41
C ILE A 784 -6.45 13.50 11.99
N SER A 785 -7.15 12.77 11.13
CA SER A 785 -8.50 13.17 10.74
C SER A 785 -9.34 11.98 10.28
N GLN A 786 -10.64 12.20 10.13
CA GLN A 786 -11.51 11.20 9.53
C GLN A 786 -11.10 10.97 8.07
N PRO A 787 -11.26 9.76 7.50
CA PRO A 787 -10.79 9.45 6.15
C PRO A 787 -11.39 10.32 5.05
N SER A 788 -12.66 10.72 5.19
CA SER A 788 -13.30 11.68 4.28
C SER A 788 -12.62 13.05 4.34
N ALA A 789 -12.04 13.43 5.48
CA ALA A 789 -11.32 14.68 5.68
C ALA A 789 -9.85 14.62 5.23
N ILE A 790 -9.17 13.46 5.36
CA ILE A 790 -7.77 13.24 4.92
C ILE A 790 -7.56 13.65 3.46
N VAL A 791 -8.57 13.38 2.62
CA VAL A 791 -8.50 13.61 1.17
C VAL A 791 -9.17 14.92 0.77
N LYS A 792 -10.33 15.24 1.35
CA LYS A 792 -11.17 16.35 0.86
C LYS A 792 -10.66 17.73 1.27
N LYS A 793 -9.69 17.81 2.18
CA LYS A 793 -9.13 19.08 2.61
C LYS A 793 -7.61 19.04 2.45
N LYS A 794 -7.07 20.11 1.88
CA LYS A 794 -5.64 20.41 1.90
C LYS A 794 -5.28 20.76 3.35
N VAL A 795 -5.24 19.78 4.26
CA VAL A 795 -5.18 20.03 5.71
C VAL A 795 -3.78 20.43 6.17
N GLY A 796 -2.74 20.14 5.40
CA GLY A 796 -1.37 20.57 5.70
C GLY A 796 -1.09 22.02 5.33
N PHE A 797 -0.13 22.63 6.03
CA PHE A 797 0.48 23.96 5.78
C PHE A 797 -0.38 24.91 4.92
N GLN A 798 -1.65 25.11 5.28
CA GLN A 798 -2.44 26.10 4.59
C GLN A 798 -1.98 27.45 5.07
N TYR A 799 -1.27 28.16 4.21
CA TYR A 799 -1.23 29.61 4.28
C TYR A 799 -2.64 30.07 4.00
N ILE A 800 -3.34 30.34 5.08
CA ILE A 800 -4.71 30.77 5.16
C ILE A 800 -4.95 31.93 4.18
N ASN A 801 -5.44 31.60 2.98
CA ASN A 801 -6.41 32.42 2.26
C ASN A 801 -7.80 31.96 2.73
N GLU A 802 -8.10 32.12 4.01
CA GLU A 802 -9.45 31.90 4.55
C GLU A 802 -10.16 33.26 4.39
N LEU A 803 -11.12 33.34 3.47
CA LEU A 803 -12.54 32.89 3.46
C LEU A 803 -13.43 34.12 3.61
#